data_AF-A0A9X0FH20-F1
#
_entry.id   AF-A0A9X0FH20-F1
#
_cell.length_a   1.000
_cell.length_b   1.000
_cell.length_c   1.000
_cell.angle_alpha   90.00
_cell.angle_beta   90.00
_cell.angle_gamma   90.00
#
_symmetry.space_group_name_H-M   'P 1'
#
loop_
_entity.id
_entity.type
_entity.pdbx_description
1 polymer ?
#
loop_
_entity_poly.entity_id
_entity_poly.type
_entity_poly.pdbx_seq_one_letter_code
_entity_poly.pdbx_strand_id
1 'polypeptide(L)'
;MRLAKSNKQAIATPESAWRKRKDAWEHLGYVLSEIVSIPVDEAGRRENEQEAGRLLGLLSAIEPYWANPGLEYFNRVAALMSDGHYEDAMHLVYQANQTFRTQTQYFDADGHDSAAPEPAERGASHGSPQQHGARTVPQVEILLVENGPAEEIERFKEEILEQRQRTDPFHYNFVVVPSVEDALAAIVINPSIQSVVLSARYSLESSRRLSSTLQNFIAGRMAGYFTSRRQIQGLLDLEQILEKLRPELPVYLIAGVALESIAHEITGRFRRIFSRNDRMDLHLSILAEITDRYDTPFFAALQKYAKRPGGVFHALPISRAASVKNSPWARDLVDFYGKNLLLAETSATSGGLDSLLDPQSSIKKAHELAARAFRSHRTYFVTNGTSTANKIVHQSILAPGDIVLVDRNCHKSHHYSLVLAGANVSYLEAYPLNEHSMYGAVPLQEIKGRLLQLRREGLLHKVKMLTLTNCTFDGIIYDPRRVMEECLAIKPDLVFLWDEAWFAFAGFHPVYRQRTGMTAAARMEAQMETVEYQERYAAQAAALPEPGTAQDPANDEAWLRTRLIPDPEAVRLRVYSTQSTHKTLTSLRQGSMIHIYDQDFAARNLNTFREAYMTHTSTSPNYQILASLDIGRRQAELEGYALVQRQVDLAQSIARAVSRNKLLSKYFRILNTADLIPEEYRCTRTANPVRDGLAVWDESWQQDELVVDPSRLTLDISRTGVDGDTFKHTYLMDGHSIQVNKTSRSSVLLMTNIGTTRSAAAHLIEVLVKIAEGLERQSRIDGRVLAMGTVEGPGQIPLPDFSSFAPQFAGGGGSGNMRAAYYLTYQDPATQFLSSAQIKERIGAGQRVVSAVFVTPYPPGFPVLVPGQVVTMEIMRYMDVLDTREIHGYHPDLGYQVFTNRALREFAADS
;
A
#
# COMPACT_ATOMS: atom_id res chain seq x y z
N MET A 1 31.58 23.86 28.03
CA MET A 1 32.08 24.72 26.91
C MET A 1 32.97 24.02 25.84
N ARG A 2 33.53 22.80 26.05
CA ARG A 2 34.32 22.07 25.03
C ARG A 2 33.49 21.22 24.03
N LEU A 3 32.29 20.77 24.41
CA LEU A 3 31.42 19.92 23.56
C LEU A 3 30.59 20.71 22.53
N ALA A 4 30.17 21.93 22.85
CA ALA A 4 29.35 22.76 21.95
C ALA A 4 30.16 23.48 20.85
N LYS A 5 31.49 23.60 20.99
CA LYS A 5 32.32 24.37 20.05
C LYS A 5 32.88 23.58 18.86
N SER A 6 32.85 22.23 18.87
CA SER A 6 33.40 21.44 17.76
C SER A 6 32.39 21.05 16.67
N ASN A 7 31.10 21.37 16.81
CA ASN A 7 30.05 20.87 15.90
C ASN A 7 29.31 21.95 15.08
N LYS A 8 30.03 23.03 14.69
CA LYS A 8 29.56 23.93 13.62
C LYS A 8 29.75 23.36 12.19
N GLN A 9 30.14 22.10 12.04
CA GLN A 9 29.83 21.36 10.82
C GLN A 9 28.37 20.91 10.92
N ALA A 10 27.44 21.78 10.52
CA ALA A 10 26.00 21.52 10.60
C ALA A 10 25.66 20.18 9.92
N ILE A 11 25.30 19.18 10.74
CA ILE A 11 24.76 17.91 10.27
C ILE A 11 23.45 18.26 9.56
N ALA A 12 23.32 17.80 8.32
CA ALA A 12 22.14 18.07 7.53
C ALA A 12 20.94 17.24 8.02
N THR A 13 19.73 17.82 8.03
CA THR A 13 18.51 17.10 8.37
C THR A 13 18.30 15.95 7.40
N PRO A 14 18.24 14.69 7.87
CA PRO A 14 18.12 13.52 7.00
C PRO A 14 16.67 13.28 6.53
N GLU A 15 16.50 12.63 5.38
CA GLU A 15 15.18 12.26 4.85
C GLU A 15 14.45 11.20 5.70
N SER A 16 15.15 10.20 6.24
CA SER A 16 14.60 9.24 7.21
C SER A 16 14.92 9.70 8.64
N ALA A 17 14.29 10.81 9.06
CA ALA A 17 14.57 11.43 10.35
C ALA A 17 13.94 10.69 11.53
N TRP A 18 12.69 10.19 11.42
CA TRP A 18 12.00 9.53 12.54
C TRP A 18 12.80 8.37 13.15
N ARG A 19 13.44 7.55 12.30
CA ARG A 19 14.26 6.40 12.71
C ARG A 19 15.52 6.87 13.42
N LYS A 20 16.25 7.78 12.76
CA LYS A 20 17.50 8.35 13.25
C LYS A 20 17.30 9.11 14.57
N ARG A 21 16.14 9.77 14.72
CA ARG A 21 15.71 10.45 15.94
C ARG A 21 15.62 9.51 17.12
N LYS A 22 14.83 8.44 16.98
CA LYS A 22 14.64 7.44 18.03
C LYS A 22 15.96 6.76 18.39
N ASP A 23 16.71 6.31 17.38
CA ASP A 23 18.02 5.67 17.57
C ASP A 23 19.00 6.62 18.29
N ALA A 24 18.98 7.91 17.97
CA ALA A 24 19.86 8.89 18.60
C ALA A 24 19.51 9.15 20.07
N TRP A 25 18.23 9.27 20.43
CA TRP A 25 17.81 9.41 21.84
C TRP A 25 18.08 8.15 22.66
N GLU A 26 17.82 6.96 22.11
CA GLU A 26 18.09 5.69 22.80
C GLU A 26 19.60 5.51 23.02
N HIS A 27 20.41 5.78 21.99
CA HIS A 27 21.86 5.67 22.07
C HIS A 27 22.47 6.75 23.00
N LEU A 28 21.93 7.97 23.00
CA LEU A 28 22.38 9.02 23.91
C LEU A 28 22.19 8.61 25.37
N GLY A 29 21.07 7.94 25.70
CA GLY A 29 20.84 7.41 27.05
C GLY A 29 21.89 6.37 27.45
N TYR A 30 22.22 5.46 26.54
CA TYR A 30 23.27 4.46 26.75
C TYR A 30 24.65 5.10 26.98
N VAL A 31 25.07 6.03 26.11
CA VAL A 31 26.36 6.71 26.21
C VAL A 31 26.46 7.54 27.51
N LEU A 32 25.40 8.25 27.88
CA LEU A 32 25.36 8.98 29.16
C LEU A 32 25.43 8.03 30.36
N SER A 33 24.80 6.85 30.28
CA SER A 33 24.89 5.85 31.35
C SER A 33 26.30 5.31 31.56
N GLU A 34 27.09 5.17 30.48
CA GLU A 34 28.50 4.79 30.57
C GLU A 34 29.39 5.94 31.08
N ILE A 35 29.03 7.20 30.81
CA ILE A 35 29.74 8.36 31.38
C ILE A 35 29.50 8.45 32.90
N VAL A 36 28.29 8.11 33.35
CA VAL A 36 27.87 8.13 34.76
C VAL A 36 28.32 6.88 35.53
N SER A 37 28.37 5.72 34.87
CA SER A 37 28.70 4.43 35.49
C SER A 37 30.18 4.06 35.24
N ILE A 38 30.95 3.81 36.32
CA ILE A 38 32.35 3.30 36.35
C ILE A 38 33.42 4.41 36.23
N PRO A 39 34.60 4.31 36.90
CA PRO A 39 35.74 5.15 36.58
C PRO A 39 36.30 4.69 35.24
N VAL A 40 35.69 5.13 34.13
CA VAL A 40 36.27 5.00 32.80
C VAL A 40 37.60 5.75 32.81
N ASP A 41 38.64 5.20 32.18
CA ASP A 41 39.87 5.95 31.98
C ASP A 41 39.57 7.27 31.23
N GLU A 42 40.45 8.27 31.34
CA GLU A 42 40.21 9.56 30.67
C GLU A 42 40.02 9.42 29.16
N ALA A 43 40.51 8.33 28.55
CA ALA A 43 40.36 8.05 27.13
C ALA A 43 38.94 7.63 26.76
N GLY A 44 38.37 6.63 27.43
CA GLY A 44 37.01 6.14 27.18
C GLY A 44 35.94 7.18 27.54
N ARG A 45 36.15 7.99 28.59
CA ARG A 45 35.26 9.12 28.88
C ARG A 45 35.25 10.14 27.74
N ARG A 46 36.41 10.48 27.17
CA ARG A 46 36.50 11.41 26.04
C ARG A 46 35.86 10.86 24.78
N GLU A 47 35.96 9.56 24.52
CA GLU A 47 35.30 8.90 23.39
C GLU A 47 33.78 8.98 23.52
N ASN A 48 33.24 8.64 24.70
CA ASN A 48 31.82 8.74 24.98
C ASN A 48 31.30 10.18 24.93
N GLU A 49 32.06 11.16 25.43
CA GLU A 49 31.72 12.58 25.29
C GLU A 49 31.69 13.03 23.81
N GLN A 50 32.62 12.55 22.98
CA GLN A 50 32.62 12.83 21.53
C GLN A 50 31.40 12.22 20.83
N GLU A 51 31.08 10.97 21.14
CA GLU A 51 29.91 10.28 20.57
C GLU A 51 28.61 10.96 21.01
N ALA A 52 28.49 11.33 22.29
CA ALA A 52 27.37 12.12 22.80
C ALA A 52 27.23 13.46 22.06
N GLY A 53 28.34 14.15 21.80
CA GLY A 53 28.36 15.38 20.99
C GLY A 53 27.90 15.16 19.54
N ARG A 54 28.26 14.04 18.92
CA ARG A 54 27.80 13.64 17.58
C ARG A 54 26.29 13.38 17.55
N LEU A 55 25.77 12.68 18.55
CA LEU A 55 24.34 12.41 18.71
C LEU A 55 23.54 13.70 18.92
N LEU A 56 24.04 14.62 19.76
CA LEU A 56 23.44 15.95 19.94
C LEU A 56 23.42 16.76 18.64
N GLY A 57 24.48 16.68 17.82
CA GLY A 57 24.52 17.35 16.51
C GLY A 57 23.49 16.80 15.53
N LEU A 58 23.18 15.50 15.59
CA LEU A 58 22.12 14.89 14.78
C LEU A 58 20.72 15.29 15.29
N LEU A 59 20.52 15.28 16.62
CA LEU A 59 19.27 15.68 17.25
C LEU A 59 18.98 17.16 17.02
N SER A 60 19.96 18.05 17.07
CA SER A 60 19.77 19.48 16.80
C SER A 60 19.26 19.77 15.39
N ALA A 61 19.58 18.90 14.41
CA ALA A 61 19.07 19.00 13.04
C ALA A 61 17.66 18.43 12.87
N ILE A 62 17.16 17.62 13.81
CA ILE A 62 15.90 16.87 13.72
C ILE A 62 14.83 17.42 14.66
N GLU A 63 15.14 17.57 15.96
CA GLU A 63 14.21 18.03 17.00
C GLU A 63 13.43 19.30 16.68
N PRO A 64 13.97 20.27 15.91
CA PRO A 64 13.19 21.42 15.50
C PRO A 64 11.95 21.16 14.62
N TYR A 65 11.75 19.93 14.15
CA TYR A 65 10.58 19.52 13.37
C TYR A 65 9.60 18.63 14.16
N TRP A 66 9.78 18.49 15.48
CA TRP A 66 8.90 17.73 16.38
C TRP A 66 8.49 18.57 17.57
N ALA A 67 7.28 18.33 18.07
CA ALA A 67 6.80 19.01 19.27
C ALA A 67 7.16 18.28 20.57
N ASN A 68 7.40 16.96 20.52
CA ASN A 68 7.71 16.15 21.71
C ASN A 68 8.83 15.11 21.44
N PRO A 69 9.93 15.06 22.21
CA PRO A 69 10.32 16.07 23.21
C PRO A 69 10.52 17.47 22.62
N GLY A 70 11.00 17.57 21.37
CA GLY A 70 11.07 18.83 20.64
C GLY A 70 12.26 19.69 21.04
N LEU A 71 12.35 20.88 20.41
CA LEU A 71 13.51 21.76 20.49
C LEU A 71 13.80 22.27 21.91
N GLU A 72 12.78 22.63 22.67
CA GLU A 72 12.93 23.16 24.03
C GLU A 72 13.51 22.11 24.98
N TYR A 73 12.92 20.90 24.97
CA TYR A 73 13.41 19.78 25.76
C TYR A 73 14.84 19.40 25.38
N PHE A 74 15.13 19.36 24.07
CA PHE A 74 16.48 19.13 23.57
C PHE A 74 17.49 20.18 24.08
N ASN A 75 17.13 21.47 24.06
CA ASN A 75 17.99 22.54 24.54
C ASN A 75 18.30 22.39 26.04
N ARG A 76 17.34 21.97 26.85
CA ARG A 76 17.54 21.68 28.28
C ARG A 76 18.54 20.55 28.50
N VAL A 77 18.40 19.44 27.76
CA VAL A 77 19.37 18.31 27.81
C VAL A 77 20.76 18.78 27.37
N ALA A 78 20.84 19.52 26.27
CA ALA A 78 22.12 20.01 25.73
C ALA A 78 22.81 21.00 26.67
N ALA A 79 22.05 21.83 27.41
CA ALA A 79 22.58 22.73 28.43
C ALA A 79 23.19 21.96 29.61
N LEU A 80 22.45 21.01 30.19
CA LEU A 80 22.94 20.16 31.29
C LEU A 80 24.23 19.41 30.91
N MET A 81 24.29 18.85 29.71
CA MET A 81 25.50 18.20 29.21
C MET A 81 26.66 19.18 28.99
N SER A 82 26.37 20.40 28.55
CA SER A 82 27.40 21.44 28.33
C SER A 82 28.03 21.94 29.64
N ASP A 83 27.25 21.87 30.71
CA ASP A 83 27.60 22.26 32.08
C ASP A 83 28.19 21.09 32.89
N GLY A 84 28.19 19.86 32.35
CA GLY A 84 28.76 18.67 32.96
C GLY A 84 27.82 17.91 33.89
N HIS A 85 26.54 18.27 33.94
CA HIS A 85 25.48 17.60 34.69
C HIS A 85 24.95 16.38 33.91
N TYR A 86 25.80 15.37 33.73
CA TYR A 86 25.49 14.19 32.90
C TYR A 86 24.42 13.28 33.50
N GLU A 87 24.33 13.19 34.84
CA GLU A 87 23.31 12.40 35.53
C GLU A 87 21.91 12.98 35.31
N ASP A 88 21.74 14.29 35.50
CA ASP A 88 20.46 14.99 35.23
C ASP A 88 20.07 14.90 33.76
N ALA A 89 21.04 15.06 32.85
CA ALA A 89 20.81 14.88 31.41
C ALA A 89 20.38 13.45 31.08
N MET A 90 20.98 12.43 31.71
CA MET A 90 20.62 11.02 31.54
C MET A 90 19.19 10.76 31.99
N HIS A 91 18.76 11.32 33.13
CA HIS A 91 17.39 11.20 33.61
C HIS A 91 16.36 11.77 32.63
N LEU A 92 16.61 12.97 32.08
CA LEU A 92 15.77 13.55 31.04
C LEU A 92 15.76 12.67 29.77
N VAL A 93 16.92 12.22 29.29
CA VAL A 93 16.99 11.35 28.11
C VAL A 93 16.20 10.04 28.32
N TYR A 94 16.23 9.45 29.51
CA TYR A 94 15.41 8.28 29.81
C TYR A 94 13.92 8.58 29.83
N GLN A 95 13.50 9.75 30.31
CA GLN A 95 12.10 10.20 30.23
C GLN A 95 11.65 10.39 28.78
N ALA A 96 12.45 11.08 27.96
CA ALA A 96 12.22 11.19 26.52
C ALA A 96 12.09 9.82 25.84
N ASN A 97 12.91 8.84 26.24
CA ASN A 97 12.83 7.48 25.69
C ASN A 97 11.53 6.74 26.04
N GLN A 98 10.82 7.11 27.12
CA GLN A 98 9.50 6.56 27.42
C GLN A 98 8.42 7.08 26.46
N THR A 99 8.52 8.33 25.97
CA THR A 99 7.51 8.88 25.03
C THR A 99 7.52 8.17 23.68
N PHE A 100 8.67 7.63 23.25
CA PHE A 100 8.75 6.80 22.04
C PHE A 100 8.12 5.40 22.20
N ARG A 101 7.86 4.96 23.43
CA ARG A 101 7.22 3.66 23.72
C ARG A 101 5.70 3.78 23.73
N THR A 102 5.18 4.95 24.10
CA THR A 102 3.75 5.23 24.23
C THR A 102 3.43 6.51 23.44
N GLN A 103 2.85 6.39 22.23
CA GLN A 103 2.28 7.53 21.48
C GLN A 103 1.08 8.20 22.17
N THR A 104 0.89 7.91 23.45
CA THR A 104 -0.28 8.23 24.27
C THR A 104 0.09 8.86 25.61
N GLN A 105 1.38 9.17 25.84
CA GLN A 105 1.87 9.82 27.05
C GLN A 105 2.64 11.11 26.72
N TYR A 106 2.35 12.17 27.48
CA TYR A 106 3.01 13.47 27.40
C TYR A 106 3.68 13.76 28.75
N PHE A 107 4.85 14.40 28.70
CA PHE A 107 5.49 15.02 29.86
C PHE A 107 5.50 16.52 29.64
N ASP A 108 4.93 17.25 30.60
CA ASP A 108 5.10 18.69 30.68
C ASP A 108 6.52 19.00 31.18
N ALA A 109 7.22 19.92 30.51
CA ALA A 109 8.58 20.32 30.89
C ALA A 109 8.62 20.98 32.28
N ASP A 110 7.48 21.52 32.73
CA ASP A 110 7.30 22.21 34.01
C ASP A 110 6.87 21.29 35.16
N GLY A 111 6.84 19.97 34.96
CA GLY A 111 6.58 19.02 36.04
C GLY A 111 5.11 18.98 36.51
N HIS A 112 4.17 19.51 35.73
CA HIS A 112 2.75 19.23 35.90
C HIS A 112 2.41 17.82 35.40
N ASP A 113 2.86 16.85 36.18
CA ASP A 113 2.55 15.45 36.00
C ASP A 113 1.04 15.24 36.18
N SER A 114 0.34 14.79 35.13
CA SER A 114 -0.98 14.16 35.28
C SER A 114 -0.89 12.65 35.42
N ALA A 115 0.30 12.08 35.59
CA ALA A 115 0.50 10.66 35.80
C ALA A 115 1.78 10.35 36.60
N ALA A 116 1.91 10.95 37.79
CA ALA A 116 2.84 10.39 38.77
C ALA A 116 2.35 8.97 39.11
N PRO A 117 3.17 7.92 38.97
CA PRO A 117 2.86 6.66 39.60
C PRO A 117 2.99 6.89 41.10
N GLU A 118 1.86 6.88 41.83
CA GLU A 118 1.94 6.90 43.29
C GLU A 118 2.87 5.78 43.76
N PRO A 119 3.80 6.04 44.69
CA PRO A 119 4.66 5.01 45.22
C PRO A 119 3.76 4.00 45.94
N ALA A 120 3.80 2.74 45.49
CA ALA A 120 3.04 1.66 46.07
C ALA A 120 3.33 1.56 47.58
N GLU A 121 2.40 2.05 48.40
CA GLU A 121 2.42 1.82 49.84
C GLU A 121 2.31 0.32 50.08
N ARG A 122 3.31 -0.21 50.78
CA ARG A 122 3.36 -1.60 51.25
C ARG A 122 2.26 -1.80 52.29
N GLY A 123 1.14 -2.37 51.87
CA GLY A 123 0.07 -2.82 52.75
C GLY A 123 -0.54 -4.11 52.23
N ALA A 124 -0.22 -5.24 52.88
CA ALA A 124 -0.77 -6.55 52.56
C ALA A 124 -2.27 -6.61 52.84
N SER A 125 -3.10 -6.81 51.81
CA SER A 125 -4.37 -7.55 51.92
C SER A 125 -4.79 -8.10 50.56
N HIS A 126 -5.14 -9.39 50.54
CA HIS A 126 -5.61 -10.09 49.35
C HIS A 126 -7.01 -9.60 48.96
N GLY A 127 -7.06 -8.70 47.98
CA GLY A 127 -8.26 -8.34 47.22
C GLY A 127 -7.82 -7.92 45.82
N SER A 128 -8.39 -8.53 44.79
CA SER A 128 -8.07 -8.27 43.39
C SER A 128 -8.18 -6.77 43.05
N PRO A 129 -7.09 -6.11 42.62
CA PRO A 129 -7.17 -4.70 42.28
C PRO A 129 -7.93 -4.54 40.96
N GLN A 130 -9.15 -4.01 41.03
CA GLN A 130 -9.78 -3.36 39.89
C GLN A 130 -8.99 -2.08 39.59
N GLN A 131 -7.93 -2.21 38.79
CA GLN A 131 -7.27 -1.10 38.13
C GLN A 131 -8.31 -0.35 37.28
N HIS A 132 -8.82 0.77 37.80
CA HIS A 132 -9.46 1.77 36.96
C HIS A 132 -8.35 2.35 36.08
N GLY A 133 -8.16 1.78 34.89
CA GLY A 133 -7.07 2.12 33.99
C GLY A 133 -7.06 3.61 33.67
N ALA A 134 -5.92 4.26 33.92
CA ALA A 134 -5.68 5.64 33.50
C ALA A 134 -6.01 5.76 32.00
N ARG A 135 -6.96 6.63 31.68
CA ARG A 135 -7.40 6.87 30.30
C ARG A 135 -6.26 7.56 29.56
N THR A 136 -5.55 6.82 28.73
CA THR A 136 -4.47 7.35 27.89
C THR A 136 -5.07 8.19 26.76
N VAL A 137 -4.82 9.50 26.76
CA VAL A 137 -5.30 10.43 25.72
C VAL A 137 -4.29 10.46 24.57
N PRO A 138 -4.69 10.15 23.32
CA PRO A 138 -3.74 10.18 22.20
C PRO A 138 -3.22 11.60 21.96
N GLN A 139 -1.95 11.68 21.56
CA GLN A 139 -1.23 12.93 21.29
C GLN A 139 -0.98 13.08 19.79
N VAL A 140 -1.20 14.28 19.27
CA VAL A 140 -0.99 14.63 17.85
C VAL A 140 -0.22 15.93 17.69
N GLU A 141 0.37 16.19 16.54
CA GLU A 141 1.16 17.42 16.32
C GLU A 141 0.48 18.32 15.29
N ILE A 142 0.59 19.64 15.48
CA ILE A 142 0.04 20.67 14.57
C ILE A 142 1.21 21.48 14.05
N LEU A 143 1.36 21.57 12.73
CA LEU A 143 2.39 22.41 12.12
C LEU A 143 1.91 23.87 12.09
N LEU A 144 2.70 24.78 12.63
CA LEU A 144 2.51 26.22 12.54
C LEU A 144 3.63 26.82 11.70
N VAL A 145 3.27 27.45 10.57
CA VAL A 145 4.22 28.16 9.70
C VAL A 145 4.17 29.65 10.03
N GLU A 146 5.17 30.14 10.76
CA GLU A 146 5.23 31.51 11.29
C GLU A 146 6.68 31.94 11.54
N ASN A 147 7.04 33.14 11.05
CA ASN A 147 8.37 33.74 11.15
C ASN A 147 8.37 35.07 11.95
N GLY A 148 7.46 35.17 12.92
CA GLY A 148 7.36 36.32 13.83
C GLY A 148 8.36 36.28 15.00
N PRO A 149 8.34 37.29 15.87
CA PRO A 149 9.09 37.28 17.12
C PRO A 149 8.74 36.07 17.99
N ALA A 150 9.74 35.42 18.60
CA ALA A 150 9.55 34.21 19.40
C ALA A 150 8.52 34.40 20.54
N GLU A 151 8.54 35.54 21.22
CA GLU A 151 7.59 35.87 22.29
C GLU A 151 6.13 35.90 21.80
N GLU A 152 5.88 36.37 20.58
CA GLU A 152 4.53 36.41 20.01
C GLU A 152 4.03 35.01 19.63
N ILE A 153 4.94 34.18 19.13
CA ILE A 153 4.67 32.78 18.77
C ILE A 153 4.36 31.96 20.02
N GLU A 154 5.19 32.08 21.06
CA GLU A 154 5.00 31.33 22.31
C GLU A 154 3.72 31.74 23.00
N ARG A 155 3.44 33.05 23.12
CA ARG A 155 2.16 33.52 23.64
C ARG A 155 0.97 32.97 22.86
N PHE A 156 1.05 32.97 21.53
CA PHE A 156 -0.02 32.41 20.68
C PHE A 156 -0.23 30.91 20.92
N LYS A 157 0.85 30.14 21.07
CA LYS A 157 0.77 28.72 21.42
C LYS A 157 0.09 28.57 22.77
N GLU A 158 0.63 29.18 23.83
CA GLU A 158 0.10 29.12 25.19
C GLU A 158 -1.41 29.40 25.23
N GLU A 159 -1.85 30.51 24.63
CA GLU A 159 -3.27 30.91 24.63
C GLU A 159 -4.19 29.89 23.94
N ILE A 160 -3.72 29.13 22.95
CA ILE A 160 -4.47 28.02 22.33
C ILE A 160 -4.39 26.75 23.17
N LEU A 161 -3.21 26.46 23.73
CA LEU A 161 -3.01 25.30 24.60
C LEU A 161 -3.89 25.41 25.85
N GLU A 162 -4.09 26.62 26.39
CA GLU A 162 -4.98 26.92 27.50
C GLU A 162 -6.46 26.62 27.23
N GLN A 163 -6.89 26.55 25.95
CA GLN A 163 -8.27 26.22 25.61
C GLN A 163 -8.61 24.74 25.82
N ARG A 164 -7.58 23.90 26.01
CA ARG A 164 -7.76 22.45 26.15
C ARG A 164 -8.50 22.08 27.41
N GLN A 165 -9.28 21.03 27.29
CA GLN A 165 -10.00 20.44 28.41
C GLN A 165 -9.55 19.01 28.64
N ARG A 166 -9.59 18.57 29.91
CA ARG A 166 -9.32 17.17 30.26
C ARG A 166 -10.29 16.17 29.61
N THR A 167 -11.43 16.66 29.14
CA THR A 167 -12.45 15.88 28.43
C THR A 167 -12.21 15.78 26.93
N ASP A 168 -11.21 16.49 26.39
CA ASP A 168 -10.91 16.45 24.96
C ASP A 168 -10.51 15.03 24.54
N PRO A 169 -10.96 14.59 23.36
CA PRO A 169 -10.67 13.24 22.88
C PRO A 169 -9.18 13.05 22.53
N PHE A 170 -8.47 14.15 22.24
CA PHE A 170 -7.06 14.19 21.87
C PHE A 170 -6.41 15.44 22.45
N HIS A 171 -5.13 15.35 22.78
CA HIS A 171 -4.29 16.50 23.04
C HIS A 171 -3.33 16.69 21.87
N TYR A 172 -2.87 17.91 21.64
CA TYR A 172 -1.90 18.19 20.58
C TYR A 172 -0.65 18.93 21.06
N ASN A 173 0.28 19.30 20.20
CA ASN A 173 1.23 20.38 20.46
C ASN A 173 1.70 20.96 19.12
N PHE A 174 2.35 22.13 19.15
CA PHE A 174 2.76 22.84 17.96
C PHE A 174 4.21 22.53 17.56
N VAL A 175 4.41 22.22 16.29
CA VAL A 175 5.70 22.27 15.61
C VAL A 175 5.77 23.60 14.89
N VAL A 176 6.70 24.48 15.27
CA VAL A 176 6.82 25.80 14.64
C VAL A 176 8.00 25.83 13.68
N VAL A 177 7.74 26.30 12.45
CA VAL A 177 8.75 26.47 11.42
C VAL A 177 8.63 27.85 10.75
N PRO A 178 9.77 28.51 10.42
CA PRO A 178 9.75 29.88 9.91
C PRO A 178 9.62 29.96 8.38
N SER A 179 9.85 28.87 7.65
CA SER A 179 9.97 28.89 6.19
C SER A 179 9.10 27.86 5.48
N VAL A 180 8.86 28.09 4.19
CA VAL A 180 8.20 27.13 3.28
C VAL A 180 9.01 25.84 3.19
N GLU A 181 10.33 25.92 2.97
CA GLU A 181 11.18 24.74 2.90
C GLU A 181 11.15 23.93 4.21
N ASP A 182 11.17 24.59 5.37
CA ASP A 182 11.06 23.92 6.67
C ASP A 182 9.67 23.29 6.88
N ALA A 183 8.60 23.93 6.40
CA ALA A 183 7.25 23.38 6.44
C ALA A 183 7.14 22.11 5.60
N LEU A 184 7.64 22.14 4.37
CA LEU A 184 7.66 20.97 3.49
C LEU A 184 8.56 19.86 4.05
N ALA A 185 9.71 20.20 4.63
CA ALA A 185 10.56 19.25 5.33
C ALA A 185 9.81 18.59 6.50
N ALA A 186 9.16 19.38 7.37
CA ALA A 186 8.39 18.88 8.51
C ALA A 186 7.31 17.88 8.08
N ILE A 187 6.55 18.21 7.03
CA ILE A 187 5.45 17.37 6.51
C ILE A 187 5.96 16.03 5.98
N VAL A 188 7.16 16.02 5.39
CA VAL A 188 7.78 14.81 4.86
C VAL A 188 8.36 13.96 6.01
N ILE A 189 9.07 14.56 6.95
CA ILE A 189 9.86 13.78 7.92
C ILE A 189 9.13 13.47 9.22
N ASN A 190 8.13 14.28 9.60
CA ASN A 190 7.34 14.11 10.82
C ASN A 190 5.93 13.59 10.51
N PRO A 191 5.70 12.28 10.66
CA PRO A 191 4.39 11.69 10.39
C PRO A 191 3.34 11.98 11.48
N SER A 192 3.73 12.49 12.65
CA SER A 192 2.82 12.78 13.77
C SER A 192 1.97 14.03 13.52
N ILE A 193 2.32 14.85 12.53
CA ILE A 193 1.55 16.04 12.16
C ILE A 193 0.18 15.59 11.63
N GLN A 194 -0.88 16.15 12.21
CA GLN A 194 -2.28 15.88 11.87
C GLN A 194 -3.05 17.10 11.38
N SER A 195 -2.44 18.29 11.38
CA SER A 195 -3.04 19.53 10.86
C SER A 195 -1.96 20.57 10.58
N VAL A 196 -2.26 21.54 9.71
CA VAL A 196 -1.37 22.65 9.36
C VAL A 196 -2.08 23.99 9.57
N VAL A 197 -1.38 24.95 10.17
CA VAL A 197 -1.81 26.33 10.37
C VAL A 197 -0.80 27.25 9.70
N LEU A 198 -1.24 27.98 8.68
CA LEU A 198 -0.42 28.95 7.96
C LEU A 198 -0.68 30.37 8.49
N SER A 199 0.38 31.17 8.58
CA SER A 199 0.33 32.60 8.90
C SER A 199 0.94 33.43 7.76
N ALA A 200 0.60 34.72 7.69
CA ALA A 200 1.08 35.64 6.65
C ALA A 200 2.58 35.94 6.70
N ARG A 201 3.28 35.59 7.79
CA ARG A 201 4.71 35.84 7.97
C ARG A 201 5.49 34.53 7.82
N TYR A 202 6.21 34.39 6.70
CA TYR A 202 7.09 33.24 6.43
C TYR A 202 8.24 33.68 5.52
N SER A 203 9.36 32.94 5.55
CA SER A 203 10.39 32.99 4.50
C SER A 203 10.21 31.84 3.49
N LEU A 204 10.78 31.95 2.30
CA LEU A 204 10.79 30.83 1.37
C LEU A 204 11.86 29.80 1.76
N GLU A 205 13.09 30.27 1.92
CA GLU A 205 14.26 29.44 2.17
C GLU A 205 14.41 29.07 3.65
N SER A 206 14.88 27.86 3.89
CA SER A 206 15.28 27.37 5.20
C SER A 206 16.63 27.96 5.60
N SER A 207 16.74 28.39 6.85
CA SER A 207 18.03 28.72 7.46
C SER A 207 18.81 27.48 7.91
N ARG A 208 18.18 26.30 7.83
CA ARG A 208 18.72 25.02 8.29
C ARG A 208 19.26 24.25 7.09
N ARG A 209 20.29 23.44 7.35
CA ARG A 209 20.88 22.59 6.32
C ARG A 209 20.05 21.33 6.15
N LEU A 210 19.38 21.18 5.01
CA LEU A 210 18.71 19.94 4.62
C LEU A 210 19.68 19.00 3.91
N SER A 211 19.45 17.68 3.96
CA SER A 211 20.21 16.75 3.11
C SER A 211 19.94 17.06 1.64
N SER A 212 20.91 16.81 0.76
CA SER A 212 20.74 17.07 -0.68
C SER A 212 19.55 16.32 -1.27
N THR A 213 19.29 15.09 -0.81
CA THR A 213 18.15 14.27 -1.20
C THR A 213 16.81 14.90 -0.80
N LEU A 214 16.70 15.44 0.43
CA LEU A 214 15.48 16.09 0.91
C LEU A 214 15.30 17.46 0.26
N GLN A 215 16.36 18.24 0.12
CA GLN A 215 16.36 19.54 -0.54
C GLN A 215 15.92 19.42 -2.01
N ASN A 216 16.47 18.46 -2.76
CA ASN A 216 16.09 18.24 -4.15
C ASN A 216 14.62 17.79 -4.29
N PHE A 217 14.13 16.96 -3.36
CA PHE A 217 12.71 16.57 -3.34
C PHE A 217 11.81 17.78 -3.12
N ILE A 218 12.13 18.64 -2.14
CA ILE A 218 11.38 19.86 -1.86
C ILE A 218 11.43 20.83 -3.05
N ALA A 219 12.62 21.07 -3.61
CA ALA A 219 12.80 21.92 -4.77
C ALA A 219 11.96 21.43 -5.98
N GLY A 220 11.91 20.11 -6.20
CA GLY A 220 11.06 19.51 -7.23
C GLY A 220 9.56 19.75 -7.01
N ARG A 221 9.10 19.79 -5.75
CA ARG A 221 7.70 20.12 -5.40
C ARG A 221 7.37 21.60 -5.52
N MET A 222 8.35 22.46 -5.29
CA MET A 222 8.22 23.91 -5.43
C MET A 222 8.39 24.39 -6.88
N ALA A 223 8.81 23.52 -7.81
CA ALA A 223 8.99 23.87 -9.21
C ALA A 223 7.69 24.41 -9.83
N GLY A 224 7.76 25.60 -10.42
CA GLY A 224 6.60 26.30 -11.00
C GLY A 224 5.75 27.08 -10.00
N TYR A 225 6.04 27.00 -8.70
CA TYR A 225 5.38 27.75 -7.62
C TYR A 225 6.20 28.95 -7.15
N PHE A 226 5.58 29.82 -6.35
CA PHE A 226 6.22 31.00 -5.74
C PHE A 226 6.84 31.98 -6.74
N THR A 227 6.30 32.03 -7.95
CA THR A 227 6.72 32.97 -9.02
C THR A 227 6.22 34.40 -8.75
N SER A 228 5.12 34.53 -8.02
CA SER A 228 4.54 35.80 -7.60
C SER A 228 5.22 36.34 -6.35
N ARG A 229 5.40 37.66 -6.29
CA ARG A 229 5.87 38.36 -5.07
C ARG A 229 4.76 38.61 -4.05
N ARG A 230 3.50 38.28 -4.37
CA ARG A 230 2.37 38.47 -3.44
C ARG A 230 2.38 37.37 -2.39
N GLN A 231 2.42 37.76 -1.11
CA GLN A 231 2.41 36.81 0.02
C GLN A 231 1.19 35.88 0.00
N ILE A 232 0.01 36.39 -0.35
CA ILE A 232 -1.21 35.57 -0.44
C ILE A 232 -1.06 34.46 -1.48
N GLN A 233 -0.47 34.77 -2.65
CA GLN A 233 -0.23 33.76 -3.68
C GLN A 233 0.72 32.67 -3.17
N GLY A 234 1.77 33.04 -2.43
CA GLY A 234 2.66 32.04 -1.85
C GLY A 234 1.97 31.14 -0.80
N LEU A 235 0.99 31.65 -0.05
CA LEU A 235 0.17 30.80 0.84
C LEU A 235 -0.69 29.81 0.07
N LEU A 236 -1.28 30.24 -1.04
CA LEU A 236 -2.06 29.38 -1.95
C LEU A 236 -1.16 28.32 -2.60
N ASP A 237 0.03 28.71 -3.03
CA ASP A 237 1.03 27.80 -3.60
C ASP A 237 1.46 26.75 -2.58
N LEU A 238 1.73 27.15 -1.32
CA LEU A 238 2.06 26.23 -0.24
C LEU A 238 0.91 25.27 0.06
N GLU A 239 -0.32 25.77 0.20
CA GLU A 239 -1.52 24.93 0.42
C GLU A 239 -1.65 23.86 -0.67
N GLN A 240 -1.51 24.24 -1.94
CA GLN A 240 -1.60 23.30 -3.05
C GLN A 240 -0.49 22.24 -3.03
N ILE A 241 0.72 22.59 -2.59
CA ILE A 241 1.81 21.61 -2.42
C ILE A 241 1.49 20.65 -1.26
N LEU A 242 0.98 21.17 -0.14
CA LEU A 242 0.58 20.37 1.03
C LEU A 242 -0.53 19.38 0.67
N GLU A 243 -1.55 19.82 -0.07
CA GLU A 243 -2.64 18.96 -0.56
C GLU A 243 -2.11 17.81 -1.43
N LYS A 244 -1.09 18.05 -2.25
CA LYS A 244 -0.46 16.98 -3.06
C LYS A 244 0.34 15.99 -2.21
N LEU A 245 1.02 16.48 -1.17
CA LEU A 245 1.89 15.67 -0.31
C LEU A 245 1.11 14.85 0.73
N ARG A 246 0.28 15.50 1.53
CA ARG A 246 -0.48 14.91 2.64
C ARG A 246 -1.91 15.49 2.68
N PRO A 247 -2.76 15.10 1.72
CA PRO A 247 -4.13 15.62 1.60
C PRO A 247 -5.06 15.32 2.76
N GLU A 248 -4.71 14.33 3.58
CA GLU A 248 -5.44 14.02 4.80
C GLU A 248 -5.28 15.11 5.88
N LEU A 249 -4.33 16.04 5.71
CA LEU A 249 -4.07 17.12 6.65
C LEU A 249 -4.95 18.33 6.32
N PRO A 250 -5.85 18.76 7.23
CA PRO A 250 -6.55 20.02 7.06
C PRO A 250 -5.54 21.18 7.16
N VAL A 251 -5.67 22.14 6.24
CA VAL A 251 -4.87 23.37 6.23
C VAL A 251 -5.76 24.55 6.61
N TYR A 252 -5.33 25.27 7.64
CA TYR A 252 -5.99 26.47 8.16
C TYR A 252 -5.14 27.70 7.87
N LEU A 253 -5.79 28.84 7.69
CA LEU A 253 -5.12 30.13 7.52
C LEU A 253 -5.46 31.07 8.68
N ILE A 254 -4.43 31.64 9.29
CA ILE A 254 -4.56 32.78 10.20
C ILE A 254 -4.20 34.03 9.40
N ALA A 255 -5.20 34.86 9.16
CA ALA A 255 -5.03 36.12 8.45
C ALA A 255 -5.23 37.31 9.40
N GLY A 256 -4.57 38.42 9.06
CA GLY A 256 -4.71 39.70 9.74
C GLY A 256 -5.85 40.54 9.17
N VAL A 257 -5.62 41.85 9.08
CA VAL A 257 -6.62 42.83 8.62
C VAL A 257 -7.01 42.60 7.15
N ALA A 258 -8.29 42.83 6.82
CA ALA A 258 -8.90 42.77 5.48
C ALA A 258 -9.21 41.36 4.92
N LEU A 259 -9.60 40.43 5.79
CA LEU A 259 -10.14 39.10 5.45
C LEU A 259 -11.23 39.13 4.37
N GLU A 260 -12.12 40.12 4.43
CA GLU A 260 -13.27 40.28 3.54
C GLU A 260 -12.86 40.59 2.10
N SER A 261 -11.73 41.29 1.93
CA SER A 261 -11.23 41.70 0.61
C SER A 261 -10.54 40.57 -0.15
N ILE A 262 -10.04 39.58 0.57
CA ILE A 262 -9.27 38.45 0.01
C ILE A 262 -10.11 37.18 -0.07
N ALA A 263 -11.18 37.05 0.72
CA ALA A 263 -12.00 35.83 0.82
C ALA A 263 -12.35 35.17 -0.53
N HIS A 264 -12.64 35.96 -1.57
CA HIS A 264 -12.96 35.44 -2.90
C HIS A 264 -11.78 34.69 -3.57
N GLU A 265 -10.54 35.20 -3.46
CA GLU A 265 -9.35 34.58 -4.03
C GLU A 265 -8.95 33.27 -3.32
N ILE A 266 -9.43 33.08 -2.08
CA ILE A 266 -9.03 31.99 -1.19
C ILE A 266 -10.14 30.94 -0.99
N THR A 267 -11.29 31.13 -1.63
CA THR A 267 -12.48 30.28 -1.42
C THR A 267 -12.19 28.84 -1.86
N GLY A 268 -12.50 27.87 -1.00
CA GLY A 268 -12.37 26.44 -1.29
C GLY A 268 -10.96 25.85 -1.13
N ARG A 269 -9.95 26.66 -0.76
CA ARG A 269 -8.56 26.22 -0.59
C ARG A 269 -8.23 25.82 0.85
N PHE A 270 -8.50 26.72 1.81
CA PHE A 270 -8.32 26.42 3.22
C PHE A 270 -9.58 25.82 3.82
N ARG A 271 -9.42 24.95 4.81
CA ARG A 271 -10.54 24.36 5.54
C ARG A 271 -11.37 25.43 6.24
N ARG A 272 -10.68 26.40 6.85
CA ARG A 272 -11.27 27.61 7.44
C ARG A 272 -10.19 28.68 7.60
N ILE A 273 -10.62 29.94 7.55
CA ILE A 273 -9.77 31.10 7.78
C ILE A 273 -10.18 31.72 9.12
N PHE A 274 -9.20 32.11 9.93
CA PHE A 274 -9.38 32.70 11.26
C PHE A 274 -8.69 34.05 11.37
N SER A 275 -9.30 34.95 12.15
CA SER A 275 -8.58 36.10 12.69
C SER A 275 -7.63 35.67 13.80
N ARG A 276 -6.62 36.49 14.09
CA ARG A 276 -5.69 36.25 15.22
C ARG A 276 -6.36 36.13 16.59
N ASN A 277 -7.58 36.66 16.73
CA ASN A 277 -8.35 36.63 17.97
C ASN A 277 -9.25 35.39 18.11
N ASP A 278 -9.45 34.59 17.05
CA ASP A 278 -10.44 33.50 17.01
C ASP A 278 -9.86 32.16 17.50
N ARG A 279 -9.18 32.18 18.67
CA ARG A 279 -8.38 31.05 19.17
C ARG A 279 -9.23 29.83 19.53
N MET A 280 -10.37 30.06 20.17
CA MET A 280 -11.31 28.99 20.55
C MET A 280 -11.86 28.30 19.29
N ASP A 281 -12.26 29.07 18.29
CA ASP A 281 -12.79 28.53 17.04
C ASP A 281 -11.74 27.72 16.27
N LEU A 282 -10.48 28.15 16.27
CA LEU A 282 -9.37 27.39 15.71
C LEU A 282 -9.15 26.07 16.49
N HIS A 283 -9.11 26.13 17.82
CA HIS A 283 -8.98 24.94 18.68
C HIS A 283 -10.10 23.92 18.41
N LEU A 284 -11.35 24.35 18.42
CA LEU A 284 -12.51 23.49 18.16
C LEU A 284 -12.50 22.92 16.73
N SER A 285 -12.06 23.70 15.74
CA SER A 285 -11.96 23.22 14.36
C SER A 285 -10.88 22.14 14.22
N ILE A 286 -9.72 22.32 14.86
CA ILE A 286 -8.66 21.30 14.90
C ILE A 286 -9.18 20.00 15.51
N LEU A 287 -9.85 20.07 16.67
CA LEU A 287 -10.41 18.89 17.33
C LEU A 287 -11.47 18.19 16.47
N ALA A 288 -12.35 18.96 15.81
CA ALA A 288 -13.41 18.44 14.96
C ALA A 288 -12.85 17.64 13.76
N GLU A 289 -11.86 18.17 13.04
CA GLU A 289 -11.27 17.48 11.88
C GLU A 289 -10.50 16.20 12.25
N ILE A 290 -9.84 16.20 13.41
CA ILE A 290 -9.15 15.00 13.89
C ILE A 290 -10.18 13.96 14.33
N THR A 291 -11.27 14.39 14.96
CA THR A 291 -12.38 13.52 15.37
C THR A 291 -13.08 12.88 14.17
N ASP A 292 -13.35 13.63 13.10
CA ASP A 292 -14.01 13.10 11.89
C ASP A 292 -13.16 12.04 11.14
N ARG A 293 -11.84 12.04 11.32
CA ARG A 293 -10.93 10.95 10.87
C ARG A 293 -10.83 9.82 11.89
N TYR A 294 -10.94 10.14 13.18
CA TYR A 294 -10.93 9.15 14.25
C TYR A 294 -12.23 8.35 14.37
N ASP A 295 -13.36 8.89 13.93
CA ASP A 295 -14.65 8.24 14.11
C ASP A 295 -14.72 6.88 13.40
N THR A 296 -15.26 5.89 14.11
CA THR A 296 -15.55 4.55 13.59
C THR A 296 -17.03 4.26 13.82
N PRO A 297 -17.93 4.79 12.98
CA PRO A 297 -19.37 4.80 13.25
C PRO A 297 -19.95 3.40 13.41
N PHE A 298 -19.51 2.42 12.61
CA PHE A 298 -20.01 1.06 12.71
C PHE A 298 -19.44 0.33 13.93
N PHE A 299 -18.13 0.44 14.17
CA PHE A 299 -17.52 -0.19 15.34
C PHE A 299 -18.07 0.41 16.66
N ALA A 300 -18.26 1.72 16.73
CA ALA A 300 -18.85 2.37 17.90
C ALA A 300 -20.30 1.92 18.14
N ALA A 301 -21.09 1.77 17.07
CA ALA A 301 -22.45 1.22 17.15
C ALA A 301 -22.42 -0.23 17.66
N LEU A 302 -21.50 -1.05 17.18
CA LEU A 302 -21.31 -2.45 17.62
C LEU A 302 -20.91 -2.54 19.10
N GLN A 303 -19.98 -1.69 19.55
CA GLN A 303 -19.59 -1.60 20.96
C GLN A 303 -20.78 -1.19 21.85
N LYS A 304 -21.58 -0.21 21.39
CA LYS A 304 -22.79 0.23 22.10
C LYS A 304 -23.82 -0.89 22.19
N TYR A 305 -24.01 -1.66 21.11
CA TYR A 305 -24.87 -2.84 21.10
C TYR A 305 -24.38 -3.89 22.10
N ALA A 306 -23.10 -4.28 22.05
CA ALA A 306 -22.53 -5.32 22.91
C ALA A 306 -22.69 -5.02 24.42
N LYS A 307 -22.60 -3.73 24.80
CA LYS A 307 -22.76 -3.27 26.19
C LYS A 307 -24.22 -3.24 26.66
N ARG A 308 -25.20 -3.17 25.76
CA ARG A 308 -26.62 -3.12 26.14
C ARG A 308 -27.05 -4.48 26.69
N PRO A 309 -27.71 -4.54 27.86
CA PRO A 309 -28.37 -5.76 28.31
C PRO A 309 -29.58 -6.06 27.40
N GLY A 310 -29.81 -7.34 27.12
CA GLY A 310 -30.94 -7.75 26.28
C GLY A 310 -31.16 -9.27 26.33
N GLY A 311 -32.42 -9.68 26.18
CA GLY A 311 -32.80 -11.07 25.93
C GLY A 311 -32.75 -11.36 24.42
N VAL A 312 -32.25 -12.54 24.05
CA VAL A 312 -32.08 -12.94 22.64
C VAL A 312 -33.12 -14.01 22.32
N PHE A 313 -34.09 -13.67 21.47
CA PHE A 313 -35.07 -14.61 20.86
C PHE A 313 -34.87 -14.71 19.33
N HIS A 314 -33.66 -14.38 18.88
CA HIS A 314 -33.27 -14.40 17.47
C HIS A 314 -32.61 -15.74 17.09
N ALA A 315 -32.44 -16.02 15.79
CA ALA A 315 -31.83 -17.23 15.24
C ALA A 315 -30.31 -17.40 15.55
N LEU A 316 -29.76 -16.67 16.52
CA LEU A 316 -28.34 -16.69 16.90
C LEU A 316 -28.17 -17.20 18.34
N PRO A 317 -28.20 -18.53 18.58
CA PRO A 317 -28.13 -19.11 19.93
C PRO A 317 -26.79 -18.84 20.62
N ILE A 318 -25.73 -18.58 19.85
CA ILE A 318 -24.40 -18.25 20.36
C ILE A 318 -24.29 -16.79 20.84
N SER A 319 -25.22 -15.92 20.45
CA SER A 319 -25.18 -14.50 20.81
C SER A 319 -25.08 -14.32 22.33
N ARG A 320 -24.24 -13.39 22.76
CA ARG A 320 -23.90 -13.16 24.17
C ARG A 320 -23.38 -14.41 24.88
N ALA A 321 -22.76 -15.33 24.14
CA ALA A 321 -22.27 -16.63 24.59
C ALA A 321 -23.35 -17.56 25.17
N ALA A 322 -24.64 -17.35 24.87
CA ALA A 322 -25.73 -17.99 25.59
C ALA A 322 -25.71 -19.54 25.50
N SER A 323 -25.46 -20.10 24.31
CA SER A 323 -25.38 -21.55 24.10
C SER A 323 -24.08 -22.21 24.56
N VAL A 324 -23.00 -21.44 24.74
CA VAL A 324 -21.65 -21.99 25.01
C VAL A 324 -21.17 -21.75 26.44
N LYS A 325 -21.61 -20.68 27.12
CA LYS A 325 -21.07 -20.27 28.43
C LYS A 325 -21.21 -21.33 29.53
N ASN A 326 -22.28 -22.13 29.47
CA ASN A 326 -22.59 -23.18 30.44
C ASN A 326 -22.35 -24.58 29.88
N SER A 327 -21.84 -24.71 28.65
CA SER A 327 -21.55 -26.00 28.05
C SER A 327 -20.21 -26.51 28.58
N PRO A 328 -20.15 -27.68 29.24
CA PRO A 328 -18.89 -28.27 29.67
C PRO A 328 -17.99 -28.66 28.48
N TRP A 329 -18.54 -28.74 27.27
CA TRP A 329 -17.85 -29.18 26.05
C TRP A 329 -17.48 -28.05 25.09
N ALA A 330 -18.02 -26.84 25.28
CA ALA A 330 -17.86 -25.72 24.33
C ALA A 330 -17.50 -24.38 24.99
N ARG A 331 -17.28 -24.37 26.31
CA ARG A 331 -16.90 -23.15 27.04
C ARG A 331 -15.50 -22.67 26.68
N ASP A 332 -14.63 -23.58 26.24
CA ASP A 332 -13.30 -23.28 25.69
C ASP A 332 -13.35 -22.24 24.56
N LEU A 333 -14.43 -22.17 23.78
CA LEU A 333 -14.65 -21.11 22.79
C LEU A 333 -14.69 -19.70 23.42
N VAL A 334 -15.37 -19.57 24.57
CA VAL A 334 -15.48 -18.31 25.31
C VAL A 334 -14.14 -17.96 25.94
N ASP A 335 -13.45 -18.96 26.49
CA ASP A 335 -12.18 -18.79 27.15
C ASP A 335 -11.07 -18.41 26.15
N PHE A 336 -11.12 -18.94 24.92
CA PHE A 336 -10.17 -18.64 23.85
C PHE A 336 -10.41 -17.27 23.19
N TYR A 337 -11.62 -17.01 22.66
CA TYR A 337 -11.90 -15.75 21.92
C TYR A 337 -12.26 -14.57 22.82
N GLY A 338 -12.69 -14.84 24.06
CA GLY A 338 -13.18 -13.83 24.98
C GLY A 338 -14.65 -13.43 24.74
N LYS A 339 -15.27 -12.89 25.79
CA LYS A 339 -16.71 -12.57 25.80
C LYS A 339 -17.10 -11.44 24.85
N ASN A 340 -16.23 -10.47 24.60
CA ASN A 340 -16.57 -9.28 23.80
C ASN A 340 -16.93 -9.64 22.35
N LEU A 341 -16.23 -10.62 21.76
CA LEU A 341 -16.55 -11.11 20.42
C LEU A 341 -17.96 -11.69 20.36
N LEU A 342 -18.33 -12.49 21.36
CA LEU A 342 -19.66 -13.12 21.44
C LEU A 342 -20.77 -12.16 21.85
N LEU A 343 -20.46 -11.10 22.61
CA LEU A 343 -21.40 -10.02 22.92
C LEU A 343 -21.69 -9.12 21.71
N ALA A 344 -20.71 -8.98 20.81
CA ALA A 344 -20.86 -8.28 19.54
C ALA A 344 -21.56 -9.13 18.47
N GLU A 345 -21.70 -10.44 18.67
CA GLU A 345 -22.35 -11.33 17.71
C GLU A 345 -23.87 -11.07 17.63
N THR A 346 -24.31 -10.60 16.46
CA THR A 346 -25.68 -10.11 16.23
C THR A 346 -26.02 -10.01 14.73
N SER A 347 -27.19 -9.47 14.40
CA SER A 347 -27.71 -9.28 13.03
C SER A 347 -28.48 -7.96 12.90
N ALA A 348 -28.69 -7.52 11.64
CA ALA A 348 -29.41 -6.27 11.34
C ALA A 348 -30.86 -6.25 11.88
N THR A 349 -31.51 -7.42 11.95
CA THR A 349 -32.89 -7.61 12.41
C THR A 349 -33.06 -7.36 13.92
N SER A 350 -31.97 -7.34 14.68
CA SER A 350 -32.00 -7.16 16.14
C SER A 350 -32.21 -5.70 16.58
N GLY A 351 -32.29 -4.77 15.62
CA GLY A 351 -32.55 -3.34 15.85
C GLY A 351 -31.33 -2.57 16.36
N GLY A 352 -31.10 -1.38 15.82
CA GLY A 352 -30.03 -0.47 16.25
C GLY A 352 -28.65 -0.71 15.63
N LEU A 353 -28.53 -1.61 14.65
CA LEU A 353 -27.37 -1.78 13.78
C LEU A 353 -27.80 -1.73 12.30
N ASP A 354 -26.91 -1.27 11.44
CA ASP A 354 -27.17 -1.04 10.02
C ASP A 354 -27.14 -2.34 9.20
N SER A 355 -27.80 -2.35 8.05
CA SER A 355 -27.77 -3.47 7.11
C SER A 355 -26.63 -3.30 6.10
N LEU A 356 -25.82 -4.33 5.86
CA LEU A 356 -24.78 -4.26 4.82
C LEU A 356 -25.39 -4.22 3.40
N LEU A 357 -26.52 -4.91 3.19
CA LEU A 357 -27.17 -5.00 1.89
C LEU A 357 -27.94 -3.72 1.53
N ASP A 358 -28.37 -2.97 2.53
CA ASP A 358 -29.01 -1.66 2.37
C ASP A 358 -28.56 -0.70 3.48
N PRO A 359 -27.34 -0.15 3.38
CA PRO A 359 -26.77 0.68 4.43
C PRO A 359 -27.40 2.07 4.46
N GLN A 360 -27.98 2.44 5.61
CA GLN A 360 -28.71 3.70 5.79
C GLN A 360 -28.14 4.56 6.94
N SER A 361 -27.29 4.00 7.80
CA SER A 361 -26.79 4.66 9.01
C SER A 361 -25.28 4.44 9.24
N SER A 362 -24.89 3.60 10.20
CA SER A 362 -23.49 3.48 10.63
C SER A 362 -22.56 2.83 9.59
N ILE A 363 -23.04 1.87 8.80
CA ILE A 363 -22.28 1.30 7.68
C ILE A 363 -22.21 2.31 6.54
N LYS A 364 -23.31 3.02 6.25
CA LYS A 364 -23.31 4.09 5.23
C LYS A 364 -22.26 5.15 5.55
N LYS A 365 -22.23 5.64 6.78
CA LYS A 365 -21.22 6.62 7.22
C LYS A 365 -19.81 6.03 7.18
N ALA A 366 -19.61 4.76 7.54
CA ALA A 366 -18.32 4.09 7.39
C ALA A 366 -17.85 4.01 5.93
N HIS A 367 -18.76 3.72 4.99
CA HIS A 367 -18.50 3.76 3.55
C HIS A 367 -18.12 5.17 3.06
N GLU A 368 -18.81 6.22 3.53
CA GLU A 368 -18.50 7.62 3.20
C GLU A 368 -17.11 8.03 3.70
N LEU A 369 -16.77 7.70 4.95
CA LEU A 369 -15.45 7.95 5.52
C LEU A 369 -14.36 7.18 4.77
N ALA A 370 -14.62 5.93 4.37
CA ALA A 370 -13.70 5.17 3.54
C ALA A 370 -13.56 5.75 2.13
N ALA A 371 -14.64 6.23 1.51
CA ALA A 371 -14.57 6.90 0.21
C ALA A 371 -13.68 8.15 0.27
N ARG A 372 -13.80 8.96 1.33
CA ARG A 372 -12.88 10.09 1.58
C ARG A 372 -11.44 9.61 1.71
N ALA A 373 -11.18 8.68 2.63
CA ALA A 373 -9.82 8.23 2.96
C ALA A 373 -9.07 7.66 1.73
N PHE A 374 -9.78 6.95 0.85
CA PHE A 374 -9.23 6.32 -0.35
C PHE A 374 -9.45 7.14 -1.64
N ARG A 375 -10.00 8.36 -1.52
CA ARG A 375 -10.22 9.31 -2.63
C ARG A 375 -11.05 8.73 -3.77
N SER A 376 -12.10 8.01 -3.43
CA SER A 376 -13.08 7.49 -4.38
C SER A 376 -14.39 8.25 -4.27
N HIS A 377 -15.22 8.21 -5.32
CA HIS A 377 -16.58 8.72 -5.24
C HIS A 377 -17.43 7.88 -4.29
N ARG A 378 -17.20 6.55 -4.27
CA ARG A 378 -17.90 5.60 -3.41
C ARG A 378 -16.96 4.48 -2.97
N THR A 379 -17.23 3.94 -1.78
CA THR A 379 -16.58 2.74 -1.28
C THR A 379 -17.62 1.76 -0.74
N TYR A 380 -17.41 0.47 -0.99
CA TYR A 380 -18.23 -0.62 -0.43
C TYR A 380 -17.34 -1.61 0.31
N PHE A 381 -17.74 -1.99 1.52
CA PHE A 381 -17.10 -3.06 2.28
C PHE A 381 -17.51 -4.43 1.75
N VAL A 382 -16.60 -5.40 1.76
CA VAL A 382 -16.84 -6.76 1.30
C VAL A 382 -16.30 -7.72 2.36
N THR A 383 -17.12 -8.68 2.78
CA THR A 383 -16.78 -9.62 3.87
C THR A 383 -16.31 -11.00 3.38
N ASN A 384 -16.10 -11.18 2.07
CA ASN A 384 -15.64 -12.43 1.48
C ASN A 384 -14.43 -12.26 0.55
N GLY A 385 -13.56 -11.31 0.90
CA GLY A 385 -12.28 -11.03 0.26
C GLY A 385 -12.39 -10.38 -1.11
N THR A 386 -11.23 -9.94 -1.64
CA THR A 386 -11.14 -9.35 -2.99
C THR A 386 -11.56 -10.33 -4.08
N SER A 387 -11.43 -11.64 -3.84
CA SER A 387 -11.98 -12.66 -4.72
C SER A 387 -13.46 -12.45 -5.03
N THR A 388 -14.23 -11.93 -4.07
CA THR A 388 -15.66 -11.61 -4.22
C THR A 388 -15.84 -10.20 -4.75
N ALA A 389 -15.03 -9.23 -4.30
CA ALA A 389 -15.03 -7.88 -4.83
C ALA A 389 -14.84 -7.84 -6.36
N ASN A 390 -13.89 -8.63 -6.88
CA ASN A 390 -13.66 -8.78 -8.31
C ASN A 390 -14.90 -9.31 -9.04
N LYS A 391 -15.60 -10.31 -8.49
CA LYS A 391 -16.83 -10.83 -9.08
C LYS A 391 -17.93 -9.78 -9.14
N ILE A 392 -18.11 -9.03 -8.06
CA ILE A 392 -19.10 -7.94 -7.99
C ILE A 392 -18.83 -6.90 -9.09
N VAL A 393 -17.59 -6.43 -9.23
CA VAL A 393 -17.25 -5.42 -10.25
C VAL A 393 -17.47 -5.98 -11.66
N HIS A 394 -16.91 -7.16 -11.96
CA HIS A 394 -17.08 -7.81 -13.27
C HIS A 394 -18.56 -8.03 -13.61
N GLN A 395 -19.35 -8.62 -12.72
CA GLN A 395 -20.78 -8.87 -12.93
C GLN A 395 -21.59 -7.58 -13.06
N SER A 396 -21.20 -6.49 -12.38
CA SER A 396 -21.93 -5.21 -12.47
C SER A 396 -21.85 -4.57 -13.85
N ILE A 397 -20.76 -4.81 -14.58
CA ILE A 397 -20.42 -4.08 -15.81
C ILE A 397 -20.60 -4.94 -17.07
N LEU A 398 -20.34 -6.24 -16.98
CA LEU A 398 -20.24 -7.12 -18.14
C LEU A 398 -21.54 -7.86 -18.43
N ALA A 399 -21.85 -8.00 -19.72
CA ALA A 399 -22.87 -8.88 -20.24
C ALA A 399 -22.25 -10.06 -21.00
N PRO A 400 -22.99 -11.18 -21.19
CA PRO A 400 -22.51 -12.29 -22.01
C PRO A 400 -22.11 -11.84 -23.42
N GLY A 401 -20.93 -12.27 -23.88
CA GLY A 401 -20.39 -11.94 -25.20
C GLY A 401 -19.55 -10.66 -25.26
N ASP A 402 -19.55 -9.81 -24.23
CA ASP A 402 -18.62 -8.68 -24.12
C ASP A 402 -17.16 -9.17 -24.11
N ILE A 403 -16.25 -8.36 -24.63
CA ILE A 403 -14.81 -8.63 -24.61
C ILE A 403 -14.18 -7.91 -23.43
N VAL A 404 -13.33 -8.63 -22.68
CA VAL A 404 -12.52 -8.07 -21.59
C VAL A 404 -11.06 -8.33 -21.88
N LEU A 405 -10.25 -7.28 -21.77
CA LEU A 405 -8.79 -7.39 -21.79
C LEU A 405 -8.30 -7.67 -20.38
N VAL A 406 -7.52 -8.73 -20.19
CA VAL A 406 -7.14 -9.19 -18.85
C VAL A 406 -5.65 -9.48 -18.78
N ASP A 407 -4.99 -8.94 -17.77
CA ASP A 407 -3.63 -9.35 -17.38
C ASP A 407 -3.56 -10.88 -17.21
N ARG A 408 -2.63 -11.53 -17.91
CA ARG A 408 -2.42 -12.97 -17.77
C ARG A 408 -2.04 -13.38 -16.34
N ASN A 409 -1.35 -12.51 -15.60
CA ASN A 409 -0.89 -12.70 -14.23
C ASN A 409 -1.96 -12.26 -13.22
N CYS A 410 -3.24 -12.41 -13.58
CA CYS A 410 -4.34 -12.04 -12.71
C CYS A 410 -4.69 -13.17 -11.73
N HIS A 411 -5.28 -12.78 -10.60
CA HIS A 411 -5.73 -13.75 -9.59
C HIS A 411 -6.86 -14.64 -10.11
N LYS A 412 -6.90 -15.90 -9.64
CA LYS A 412 -7.88 -16.94 -10.02
C LYS A 412 -9.34 -16.45 -10.03
N SER A 413 -9.68 -15.50 -9.16
CA SER A 413 -11.02 -14.90 -9.09
C SER A 413 -11.47 -14.23 -10.37
N HIS A 414 -10.58 -13.63 -11.16
CA HIS A 414 -10.96 -12.95 -12.39
C HIS A 414 -11.51 -13.94 -13.42
N HIS A 415 -10.82 -15.07 -13.63
CA HIS A 415 -11.32 -16.08 -14.57
C HIS A 415 -12.69 -16.61 -14.15
N TYR A 416 -12.91 -16.89 -12.87
CA TYR A 416 -14.24 -17.28 -12.38
C TYR A 416 -15.29 -16.17 -12.56
N SER A 417 -14.90 -14.91 -12.38
CA SER A 417 -15.79 -13.76 -12.61
C SER A 417 -16.23 -13.69 -14.07
N LEU A 418 -15.28 -13.90 -15.00
CA LEU A 418 -15.52 -13.86 -16.44
C LEU A 418 -16.36 -15.05 -16.92
N VAL A 419 -16.16 -16.26 -16.35
CA VAL A 419 -17.03 -17.42 -16.56
C VAL A 419 -18.47 -17.11 -16.12
N LEU A 420 -18.63 -16.52 -14.92
CA LEU A 420 -19.94 -16.18 -14.37
C LEU A 420 -20.64 -15.09 -15.20
N ALA A 421 -19.90 -14.05 -15.61
CA ALA A 421 -20.42 -12.97 -16.46
C ALA A 421 -20.69 -13.41 -17.92
N GLY A 422 -20.04 -14.48 -18.38
CA GLY A 422 -20.13 -14.94 -19.78
C GLY A 422 -19.36 -14.07 -20.76
N ALA A 423 -18.33 -13.36 -20.29
CA ALA A 423 -17.48 -12.53 -21.13
C ALA A 423 -16.49 -13.37 -21.95
N ASN A 424 -16.18 -12.87 -23.16
CA ASN A 424 -15.07 -13.34 -23.96
C ASN A 424 -13.77 -12.72 -23.45
N VAL A 425 -12.77 -13.54 -23.16
CA VAL A 425 -11.54 -13.10 -22.50
C VAL A 425 -10.41 -12.98 -23.52
N SER A 426 -9.79 -11.81 -23.61
CA SER A 426 -8.53 -11.59 -24.33
C SER A 426 -7.41 -11.39 -23.31
N TYR A 427 -6.52 -12.37 -23.18
CA TYR A 427 -5.36 -12.23 -22.31
C TYR A 427 -4.31 -11.31 -22.93
N LEU A 428 -3.66 -10.54 -22.07
CA LEU A 428 -2.57 -9.65 -22.42
C LEU A 428 -1.25 -10.26 -21.94
N GLU A 429 -0.25 -10.25 -22.81
CA GLU A 429 1.06 -10.83 -22.51
C GLU A 429 1.93 -9.91 -21.65
N ALA A 430 2.54 -10.48 -20.62
CA ALA A 430 3.50 -9.81 -19.76
C ALA A 430 4.91 -10.15 -20.23
N TYR A 431 5.87 -9.21 -20.11
CA TYR A 431 7.24 -9.51 -20.51
C TYR A 431 7.86 -10.61 -19.62
N PRO A 432 8.64 -11.54 -20.18
CA PRO A 432 9.22 -12.64 -19.41
C PRO A 432 10.49 -12.21 -18.66
N LEU A 433 10.68 -12.74 -17.46
CA LEU A 433 11.92 -12.70 -16.69
C LEU A 433 12.46 -14.12 -16.53
N ASN A 434 12.91 -14.71 -17.65
CA ASN A 434 13.28 -16.12 -17.76
C ASN A 434 14.37 -16.52 -16.75
N GLU A 435 15.36 -15.65 -16.52
CA GLU A 435 16.45 -15.88 -15.56
C GLU A 435 15.98 -16.10 -14.12
N HIS A 436 14.79 -15.57 -13.80
CA HIS A 436 14.19 -15.61 -12.48
C HIS A 436 12.95 -16.50 -12.42
N SER A 437 12.52 -17.06 -13.56
CA SER A 437 11.26 -17.80 -13.72
C SER A 437 10.06 -17.00 -13.21
N MET A 438 10.00 -15.72 -13.59
CA MET A 438 8.89 -14.80 -13.27
C MET A 438 8.32 -14.13 -14.52
N TYR A 439 7.09 -13.64 -14.41
CA TYR A 439 6.55 -12.67 -15.35
C TYR A 439 6.66 -11.26 -14.79
N GLY A 440 6.93 -10.32 -15.70
CA GLY A 440 6.87 -8.90 -15.44
C GLY A 440 5.43 -8.36 -15.40
N ALA A 441 5.27 -7.15 -15.91
CA ALA A 441 4.00 -6.51 -16.17
C ALA A 441 3.62 -6.57 -17.65
N VAL A 442 2.37 -6.26 -17.98
CA VAL A 442 1.89 -6.09 -19.35
C VAL A 442 2.37 -4.74 -19.89
N PRO A 443 3.21 -4.69 -20.94
CA PRO A 443 3.64 -3.42 -21.52
C PRO A 443 2.46 -2.62 -22.08
N LEU A 444 2.50 -1.28 -21.98
CA LEU A 444 1.41 -0.45 -22.52
C LEU A 444 1.26 -0.62 -24.05
N GLN A 445 2.36 -0.91 -24.74
CA GLN A 445 2.35 -1.23 -26.17
C GLN A 445 1.50 -2.47 -26.50
N GLU A 446 1.51 -3.52 -25.67
CA GLU A 446 0.66 -4.71 -25.86
C GLU A 446 -0.82 -4.36 -25.70
N ILE A 447 -1.16 -3.55 -24.70
CA ILE A 447 -2.54 -3.12 -24.44
C ILE A 447 -3.08 -2.31 -25.62
N LYS A 448 -2.32 -1.30 -26.07
CA LYS A 448 -2.68 -0.46 -27.23
C LYS A 448 -2.77 -1.29 -28.50
N GLY A 449 -1.79 -2.17 -28.73
CA GLY A 449 -1.77 -3.09 -29.88
C GLY A 449 -3.03 -3.95 -29.95
N ARG A 450 -3.46 -4.49 -28.82
CA ARG A 450 -4.71 -5.27 -28.72
C ARG A 450 -5.95 -4.45 -29.03
N LEU A 451 -6.05 -3.23 -28.48
CA LEU A 451 -7.18 -2.34 -28.75
C LEU A 451 -7.25 -1.92 -30.22
N LEU A 452 -6.11 -1.58 -30.84
CA LEU A 452 -6.02 -1.24 -32.25
C LEU A 452 -6.36 -2.44 -33.14
N GLN A 453 -5.90 -3.65 -32.78
CA GLN A 453 -6.31 -4.88 -33.47
C GLN A 453 -7.83 -5.07 -33.46
N LEU A 454 -8.44 -4.98 -32.28
CA LEU A 454 -9.89 -5.14 -32.14
C LEU A 454 -10.67 -4.03 -32.87
N ARG A 455 -10.09 -2.84 -33.01
CA ARG A 455 -10.64 -1.78 -33.87
C ARG A 455 -10.64 -2.19 -35.34
N ARG A 456 -9.50 -2.66 -35.87
CA ARG A 456 -9.37 -3.12 -37.27
C ARG A 456 -10.36 -4.23 -37.60
N GLU A 457 -10.59 -5.12 -36.64
CA GLU A 457 -11.53 -6.25 -36.79
C GLU A 457 -13.00 -5.86 -36.57
N GLY A 458 -13.29 -4.58 -36.28
CA GLY A 458 -14.64 -4.09 -36.02
C GLY A 458 -15.23 -4.54 -34.68
N LEU A 459 -14.42 -5.09 -33.77
CA LEU A 459 -14.83 -5.66 -32.49
C LEU A 459 -14.63 -4.73 -31.29
N LEU A 460 -14.03 -3.54 -31.48
CA LEU A 460 -13.75 -2.60 -30.39
C LEU A 460 -15.01 -2.22 -29.58
N HIS A 461 -16.19 -2.16 -30.21
CA HIS A 461 -17.46 -1.86 -29.55
C HIS A 461 -17.88 -2.92 -28.49
N LYS A 462 -17.38 -4.16 -28.64
CA LYS A 462 -17.57 -5.24 -27.67
C LYS A 462 -16.62 -5.14 -26.48
N VAL A 463 -15.52 -4.39 -26.59
CA VAL A 463 -14.56 -4.23 -25.49
C VAL A 463 -15.16 -3.32 -24.42
N LYS A 464 -15.41 -3.87 -23.24
CA LYS A 464 -16.01 -3.14 -22.12
C LYS A 464 -15.02 -2.79 -21.02
N MET A 465 -14.08 -3.67 -20.73
CA MET A 465 -13.22 -3.54 -19.57
C MET A 465 -11.78 -3.96 -19.84
N LEU A 466 -10.84 -3.24 -19.23
CA LEU A 466 -9.46 -3.65 -19.02
C LEU A 466 -9.25 -3.95 -17.53
N THR A 467 -8.78 -5.16 -17.22
CA THR A 467 -8.45 -5.60 -15.86
C THR A 467 -6.95 -5.84 -15.73
N LEU A 468 -6.29 -5.10 -14.83
CA LEU A 468 -4.85 -5.21 -14.57
C LEU A 468 -4.57 -5.40 -13.06
N THR A 469 -3.55 -6.18 -12.74
CA THR A 469 -3.12 -6.42 -11.35
C THR A 469 -2.08 -5.39 -10.94
N ASN A 470 -2.41 -4.46 -10.05
CA ASN A 470 -1.51 -3.37 -9.65
C ASN A 470 -1.34 -3.30 -8.13
N CYS A 471 -0.20 -3.66 -7.54
CA CYS A 471 1.01 -4.17 -8.16
C CYS A 471 0.91 -5.67 -8.52
N THR A 472 1.82 -6.13 -9.39
CA THR A 472 2.06 -7.57 -9.55
C THR A 472 2.53 -8.18 -8.24
N PHE A 473 2.50 -9.52 -8.13
CA PHE A 473 2.89 -10.19 -6.89
C PHE A 473 4.33 -9.85 -6.44
N ASP A 474 5.25 -9.73 -7.40
CA ASP A 474 6.66 -9.42 -7.19
C ASP A 474 6.93 -7.92 -7.02
N GLY A 475 5.88 -7.09 -7.04
CA GLY A 475 5.96 -5.66 -6.74
C GLY A 475 6.16 -4.74 -7.93
N ILE A 476 5.92 -5.20 -9.16
CA ILE A 476 5.96 -4.31 -10.33
C ILE A 476 4.67 -3.50 -10.38
N ILE A 477 4.80 -2.19 -10.52
CA ILE A 477 3.71 -1.20 -10.42
C ILE A 477 3.59 -0.48 -11.75
N TYR A 478 2.35 -0.38 -12.24
CA TYR A 478 2.01 0.36 -13.45
C TYR A 478 2.04 1.87 -13.23
N ASP A 479 1.97 2.67 -14.29
CA ASP A 479 1.44 4.03 -14.26
C ASP A 479 -0.07 3.99 -14.57
N PRO A 480 -1.00 3.93 -13.59
CA PRO A 480 -2.42 3.87 -13.91
C PRO A 480 -2.90 5.07 -14.71
N ARG A 481 -2.30 6.26 -14.49
CA ARG A 481 -2.68 7.47 -15.21
C ARG A 481 -2.32 7.32 -16.68
N ARG A 482 -1.06 7.01 -16.99
CA ARG A 482 -0.62 6.86 -18.39
C ARG A 482 -1.35 5.71 -19.09
N VAL A 483 -1.55 4.57 -18.42
CA VAL A 483 -2.33 3.45 -18.99
C VAL A 483 -3.75 3.89 -19.34
N MET A 484 -4.43 4.58 -18.41
CA MET A 484 -5.80 5.07 -18.65
C MET A 484 -5.86 6.12 -19.75
N GLU A 485 -4.99 7.13 -19.72
CA GLU A 485 -4.89 8.17 -20.76
C GLU A 485 -4.76 7.52 -22.15
N GLU A 486 -3.77 6.64 -22.32
CA GLU A 486 -3.46 6.10 -23.64
C GLU A 486 -4.53 5.10 -24.15
N CYS A 487 -5.14 4.34 -23.25
CA CYS A 487 -6.23 3.43 -23.63
C CYS A 487 -7.52 4.20 -23.94
N LEU A 488 -7.85 5.25 -23.18
CA LEU A 488 -9.06 6.06 -23.41
C LEU A 488 -8.97 6.88 -24.70
N ALA A 489 -7.76 7.25 -25.15
CA ALA A 489 -7.56 7.84 -26.47
C ALA A 489 -7.98 6.90 -27.61
N ILE A 490 -7.92 5.57 -27.39
CA ILE A 490 -8.35 4.55 -28.35
C ILE A 490 -9.81 4.13 -28.10
N LYS A 491 -10.24 4.03 -26.85
CA LYS A 491 -11.60 3.61 -26.48
C LYS A 491 -12.14 4.52 -25.37
N PRO A 492 -12.80 5.65 -25.71
CA PRO A 492 -13.17 6.71 -24.75
C PRO A 492 -14.10 6.28 -23.60
N ASP A 493 -14.81 5.17 -23.74
CA ASP A 493 -15.73 4.61 -22.75
C ASP A 493 -15.22 3.29 -22.13
N LEU A 494 -13.92 2.99 -22.24
CA LEU A 494 -13.30 1.81 -21.62
C LEU A 494 -13.37 1.90 -20.08
N VAL A 495 -13.82 0.82 -19.45
CA VAL A 495 -13.85 0.71 -17.98
C VAL A 495 -12.56 0.06 -17.48
N PHE A 496 -12.00 0.57 -16.39
CA PHE A 496 -10.78 0.03 -15.79
C PHE A 496 -11.09 -0.64 -14.46
N LEU A 497 -10.62 -1.87 -14.29
CA LEU A 497 -10.52 -2.53 -12.99
C LEU A 497 -9.05 -2.71 -12.63
N TRP A 498 -8.60 -1.95 -11.65
CA TRP A 498 -7.31 -2.12 -11.00
C TRP A 498 -7.47 -3.08 -9.81
N ASP A 499 -6.98 -4.32 -9.94
CA ASP A 499 -6.88 -5.21 -8.78
C ASP A 499 -5.68 -4.76 -7.93
N GLU A 500 -5.99 -3.98 -6.89
CA GLU A 500 -5.04 -3.43 -5.92
C GLU A 500 -5.02 -4.25 -4.62
N ALA A 501 -5.30 -5.56 -4.68
CA ALA A 501 -5.30 -6.42 -3.51
C ALA A 501 -3.98 -6.37 -2.71
N TRP A 502 -2.86 -6.18 -3.40
CA TRP A 502 -1.52 -6.09 -2.84
C TRP A 502 -1.03 -4.66 -2.62
N PHE A 503 -1.88 -3.66 -2.80
CA PHE A 503 -1.47 -2.25 -2.89
C PHE A 503 -2.38 -1.26 -2.13
N ALA A 504 -3.23 -1.74 -1.21
CA ALA A 504 -4.18 -0.89 -0.48
C ALA A 504 -3.53 0.23 0.36
N PHE A 505 -2.32 0.01 0.87
CA PHE A 505 -1.58 1.00 1.66
C PHE A 505 -1.08 2.20 0.83
N ALA A 506 -1.01 2.07 -0.50
CA ALA A 506 -0.36 3.02 -1.38
C ALA A 506 -0.98 4.42 -1.33
N GLY A 507 -2.29 4.51 -1.06
CA GLY A 507 -3.01 5.78 -0.94
C GLY A 507 -2.51 6.71 0.17
N PHE A 508 -1.73 6.19 1.13
CA PHE A 508 -1.34 6.92 2.34
C PHE A 508 0.11 7.42 2.33
N HIS A 509 0.84 7.30 1.22
CA HIS A 509 2.20 7.83 1.07
C HIS A 509 2.35 8.59 -0.26
N PRO A 510 2.92 9.82 -0.29
CA PRO A 510 2.93 10.70 -1.47
C PRO A 510 3.54 10.06 -2.71
N VAL A 511 4.66 9.34 -2.56
CA VAL A 511 5.33 8.67 -3.68
C VAL A 511 4.50 7.48 -4.19
N TYR A 512 3.81 6.74 -3.32
CA TYR A 512 3.00 5.59 -3.72
C TYR A 512 1.64 6.02 -4.31
N ARG A 513 1.02 7.03 -3.70
CA ARG A 513 -0.36 7.47 -3.96
C ARG A 513 -0.58 7.80 -5.44
N GLN A 514 0.42 8.38 -6.09
CA GLN A 514 0.36 8.71 -7.52
C GLN A 514 0.17 7.50 -8.44
N ARG A 515 0.51 6.29 -7.99
CA ARG A 515 0.35 5.03 -8.74
C ARG A 515 -0.87 4.21 -8.32
N THR A 516 -1.84 4.84 -7.66
CA THR A 516 -3.15 4.23 -7.34
C THR A 516 -4.19 4.59 -8.41
N GLY A 517 -5.11 3.67 -8.71
CA GLY A 517 -6.16 3.90 -9.69
C GLY A 517 -7.07 5.09 -9.34
N MET A 518 -7.44 5.25 -8.07
CA MET A 518 -8.31 6.34 -7.61
C MET A 518 -7.64 7.71 -7.72
N THR A 519 -6.37 7.84 -7.31
CA THR A 519 -5.66 9.12 -7.44
C THR A 519 -5.37 9.46 -8.89
N ALA A 520 -5.07 8.47 -9.73
CA ALA A 520 -4.87 8.67 -11.15
C ALA A 520 -6.15 9.21 -11.82
N ALA A 521 -7.31 8.64 -11.52
CA ALA A 521 -8.60 9.10 -12.05
C ALA A 521 -8.90 10.56 -11.67
N ALA A 522 -8.76 10.90 -10.39
CA ALA A 522 -8.97 12.27 -9.91
C ALA A 522 -8.02 13.29 -10.55
N ARG A 523 -6.75 12.91 -10.74
CA ARG A 523 -5.76 13.77 -11.41
C ARG A 523 -6.06 13.96 -12.89
N MET A 524 -6.54 12.93 -13.58
CA MET A 524 -6.93 13.03 -14.99
C MET A 524 -8.11 13.97 -15.16
N GLU A 525 -9.16 13.82 -14.35
CA GLU A 525 -10.34 14.69 -14.40
C GLU A 525 -9.94 16.16 -14.21
N ALA A 526 -9.17 16.46 -13.16
CA ALA A 526 -8.71 17.82 -12.89
C ALA A 526 -7.82 18.42 -14.00
N GLN A 527 -7.07 17.59 -14.73
CA GLN A 527 -6.19 18.07 -15.81
C GLN A 527 -6.94 18.31 -17.11
N MET A 528 -7.97 17.52 -17.41
CA MET A 528 -8.77 17.67 -18.64
C MET A 528 -9.48 19.03 -18.71
N GLU A 529 -9.74 19.65 -17.56
CA GLU A 529 -10.34 20.99 -17.46
C GLU A 529 -9.36 22.13 -17.77
N THR A 530 -8.06 21.84 -17.92
CA THR A 530 -7.03 22.88 -18.13
C THR A 530 -6.86 23.26 -19.60
N VAL A 531 -6.55 24.53 -19.87
CA VAL A 531 -6.27 25.03 -21.22
C VAL A 531 -5.08 24.32 -21.85
N GLU A 532 -4.03 24.06 -21.06
CA GLU A 532 -2.84 23.34 -21.52
C GLU A 532 -3.19 21.94 -22.05
N TYR A 533 -4.13 21.25 -21.41
CA TYR A 533 -4.57 19.93 -21.87
C TYR A 533 -5.31 20.01 -23.21
N GLN A 534 -6.20 21.00 -23.37
CA GLN A 534 -6.94 21.21 -24.62
C GLN A 534 -6.01 21.51 -25.80
N GLU A 535 -5.01 22.36 -25.59
CA GLU A 535 -3.99 22.68 -26.60
C GLU A 535 -3.17 21.44 -27.00
N ARG A 536 -2.73 20.65 -26.01
CA ARG A 536 -2.01 19.39 -26.25
C ARG A 536 -2.85 18.38 -27.03
N TYR A 537 -4.14 18.27 -26.72
CA TYR A 537 -5.03 17.35 -27.43
C TYR A 537 -5.24 17.79 -28.88
N ALA A 538 -5.49 19.08 -29.11
CA ALA A 538 -5.64 19.64 -30.45
C ALA A 538 -4.38 19.40 -31.31
N ALA A 539 -3.18 19.58 -30.73
CA ALA A 539 -1.92 19.27 -31.40
C ALA A 539 -1.78 17.77 -31.75
N GLN A 540 -2.15 16.88 -30.83
CA GLN A 540 -2.15 15.43 -31.07
C GLN A 540 -3.13 15.04 -32.18
N ALA A 541 -4.36 15.55 -32.14
CA ALA A 541 -5.40 15.26 -33.12
C ALA A 541 -5.01 15.72 -34.54
N ALA A 542 -4.28 16.83 -34.66
CA ALA A 542 -3.76 17.31 -35.94
C ALA A 542 -2.58 16.46 -36.47
N ALA A 543 -1.83 15.80 -35.59
CA ALA A 543 -0.62 15.06 -35.95
C ALA A 543 -0.87 13.56 -36.21
N LEU A 544 -1.87 12.94 -35.56
CA LEU A 544 -2.11 11.51 -35.66
C LEU A 544 -3.06 11.16 -36.81
N PRO A 545 -2.75 10.10 -37.60
CA PRO A 545 -3.66 9.60 -38.62
C PRO A 545 -4.87 8.88 -37.99
N GLU A 546 -5.88 8.57 -38.80
CA GLU A 546 -7.02 7.77 -38.34
C GLU A 546 -6.56 6.35 -37.93
N PRO A 547 -6.78 5.94 -36.67
CA PRO A 547 -6.27 4.66 -36.18
C PRO A 547 -7.13 3.47 -36.59
N GLY A 548 -6.49 2.33 -36.83
CA GLY A 548 -7.15 1.03 -36.92
C GLY A 548 -8.17 0.88 -38.06
N THR A 549 -7.95 1.52 -39.20
CA THR A 549 -8.77 1.28 -40.40
C THR A 549 -8.25 0.05 -41.15
N ALA A 550 -9.17 -0.72 -41.76
CA ALA A 550 -8.81 -1.93 -42.51
C ALA A 550 -7.94 -1.62 -43.75
N GLN A 551 -7.98 -0.38 -44.25
CA GLN A 551 -7.27 0.03 -45.45
C GLN A 551 -5.79 0.40 -45.21
N ASP A 552 -5.37 0.75 -43.98
CA ASP A 552 -3.98 1.14 -43.70
C ASP A 552 -3.50 0.78 -42.28
N PRO A 553 -2.98 -0.45 -42.08
CA PRO A 553 -2.41 -0.88 -40.81
C PRO A 553 -1.14 -0.12 -40.39
N ALA A 554 -0.47 0.61 -41.29
CA ALA A 554 0.74 1.36 -40.94
C ALA A 554 0.44 2.57 -40.02
N ASN A 555 -0.81 3.05 -40.02
CA ASN A 555 -1.26 4.14 -39.14
C ASN A 555 -1.21 3.76 -37.65
N ASP A 556 -1.30 2.47 -37.33
CA ASP A 556 -1.25 2.01 -35.93
C ASP A 556 0.14 2.19 -35.31
N GLU A 557 1.22 2.18 -36.09
CA GLU A 557 2.58 2.37 -35.58
C GLU A 557 2.76 3.78 -34.97
N ALA A 558 2.14 4.80 -35.58
CA ALA A 558 2.15 6.16 -35.05
C ALA A 558 1.44 6.23 -33.69
N TRP A 559 0.30 5.53 -33.56
CA TRP A 559 -0.47 5.45 -32.31
C TRP A 559 0.29 4.68 -31.25
N LEU A 560 0.95 3.56 -31.60
CA LEU A 560 1.74 2.76 -30.67
C LEU A 560 2.90 3.54 -30.06
N ARG A 561 3.66 4.29 -30.87
CA ARG A 561 4.84 5.05 -30.43
C ARG A 561 4.54 6.36 -29.71
N THR A 562 3.35 6.90 -29.88
CA THR A 562 2.97 8.19 -29.28
C THR A 562 2.42 8.00 -27.87
N ARG A 563 2.82 8.86 -26.93
CA ARG A 563 2.15 8.99 -25.63
C ARG A 563 0.83 9.73 -25.83
N LEU A 564 -0.26 8.97 -25.86
CA LEU A 564 -1.58 9.48 -26.18
C LEU A 564 -2.27 10.16 -24.99
N ILE A 565 -3.07 11.17 -25.28
CA ILE A 565 -4.08 11.72 -24.36
C ILE A 565 -5.49 11.60 -24.97
N PRO A 566 -6.52 11.31 -24.16
CA PRO A 566 -7.88 11.17 -24.64
C PRO A 566 -8.53 12.50 -25.02
N ASP A 567 -9.58 12.41 -25.82
CA ASP A 567 -10.49 13.51 -26.10
C ASP A 567 -11.26 13.90 -24.82
N PRO A 568 -11.09 15.12 -24.29
CA PRO A 568 -11.77 15.54 -23.06
C PRO A 568 -13.30 15.62 -23.20
N GLU A 569 -13.84 15.75 -24.41
CA GLU A 569 -15.30 15.81 -24.62
C GLU A 569 -15.95 14.42 -24.75
N ALA A 570 -15.23 13.45 -25.32
CA ALA A 570 -15.75 12.11 -25.56
C ALA A 570 -15.49 11.13 -24.39
N VAL A 571 -14.45 11.37 -23.59
CA VAL A 571 -14.01 10.45 -22.55
C VAL A 571 -14.99 10.34 -21.39
N ARG A 572 -15.18 9.12 -20.88
CA ARG A 572 -15.90 8.86 -19.63
C ARG A 572 -15.00 8.10 -18.66
N LEU A 573 -14.65 8.73 -17.54
CA LEU A 573 -13.80 8.12 -16.51
C LEU A 573 -14.60 7.14 -15.67
N ARG A 574 -14.31 5.85 -15.86
CA ARG A 574 -14.98 4.73 -15.19
C ARG A 574 -13.93 3.78 -14.63
N VAL A 575 -13.55 3.98 -13.38
CA VAL A 575 -12.42 3.32 -12.73
C VAL A 575 -12.87 2.65 -11.43
N TYR A 576 -12.48 1.38 -11.29
CA TYR A 576 -12.76 0.55 -10.13
C TYR A 576 -11.42 0.06 -9.56
N SER A 577 -11.28 0.10 -8.24
CA SER A 577 -10.17 -0.53 -7.53
C SER A 577 -10.71 -1.52 -6.51
N THR A 578 -10.13 -2.71 -6.46
CA THR A 578 -10.47 -3.73 -5.47
C THR A 578 -9.27 -4.01 -4.57
N GLN A 579 -9.48 -3.94 -3.26
CA GLN A 579 -8.39 -4.00 -2.29
C GLN A 579 -8.64 -5.10 -1.26
N SER A 580 -7.60 -5.88 -0.95
CA SER A 580 -7.62 -6.85 0.14
C SER A 580 -7.08 -6.16 1.37
N THR A 581 -7.96 -5.47 2.10
CA THR A 581 -7.59 -4.73 3.31
C THR A 581 -6.83 -5.64 4.28
N HIS A 582 -7.24 -6.90 4.44
CA HIS A 582 -6.56 -7.87 5.33
C HIS A 582 -5.16 -8.33 4.87
N LYS A 583 -4.73 -8.05 3.64
CA LYS A 583 -3.38 -8.41 3.16
C LYS A 583 -2.37 -7.30 3.43
N THR A 584 -2.81 -6.05 3.32
CA THR A 584 -1.91 -4.89 3.20
C THR A 584 -2.24 -3.75 4.15
N LEU A 585 -3.39 -3.81 4.82
CA LEU A 585 -3.86 -2.90 5.85
C LEU A 585 -4.39 -3.71 7.05
N THR A 586 -4.97 -3.02 8.03
CA THR A 586 -5.54 -3.65 9.22
C THR A 586 -6.98 -4.11 8.96
N SER A 587 -7.21 -5.41 8.95
CA SER A 587 -8.54 -6.02 8.87
C SER A 587 -8.45 -7.51 9.22
N LEU A 588 -9.54 -8.10 9.71
CA LEU A 588 -9.68 -9.55 9.75
C LEU A 588 -9.68 -10.14 8.34
N ARG A 589 -9.23 -11.40 8.22
CA ARG A 589 -9.23 -12.16 6.95
C ARG A 589 -10.61 -12.08 6.30
N GLN A 590 -10.62 -12.04 4.96
CA GLN A 590 -11.80 -11.78 4.11
C GLN A 590 -12.29 -10.32 4.09
N GLY A 591 -11.80 -9.42 4.94
CA GLY A 591 -12.12 -8.00 4.79
C GLY A 591 -11.51 -7.40 3.51
N SER A 592 -12.34 -6.74 2.72
CA SER A 592 -11.98 -6.13 1.44
C SER A 592 -12.82 -4.88 1.18
N MET A 593 -12.34 -4.00 0.31
CA MET A 593 -13.05 -2.81 -0.15
C MET A 593 -13.09 -2.74 -1.68
N ILE A 594 -14.20 -2.23 -2.21
CA ILE A 594 -14.34 -1.79 -3.61
C ILE A 594 -14.38 -0.27 -3.59
N HIS A 595 -13.46 0.37 -4.33
CA HIS A 595 -13.42 1.82 -4.53
C HIS A 595 -13.86 2.14 -5.95
N ILE A 596 -14.73 3.15 -6.10
CA ILE A 596 -15.39 3.47 -7.37
C ILE A 596 -15.17 4.95 -7.69
N TYR A 597 -14.58 5.21 -8.85
CA TYR A 597 -14.49 6.51 -9.51
C TYR A 597 -15.13 6.38 -10.90
N ASP A 598 -16.46 6.38 -10.93
CA ASP A 598 -17.24 6.21 -12.16
C ASP A 598 -18.20 7.39 -12.33
N GLN A 599 -17.91 8.25 -13.33
CA GLN A 599 -18.71 9.42 -13.69
C GLN A 599 -20.14 9.05 -14.10
N ASP A 600 -20.35 7.83 -14.59
CA ASP A 600 -21.62 7.29 -15.04
C ASP A 600 -22.28 6.35 -14.01
N PHE A 601 -21.73 6.24 -12.79
CA PHE A 601 -22.19 5.25 -11.82
C PHE A 601 -23.70 5.34 -11.55
N ALA A 602 -24.20 6.54 -11.24
CA ALA A 602 -25.60 6.74 -10.89
C ALA A 602 -26.55 6.43 -12.05
N ALA A 603 -26.17 6.80 -13.27
CA ALA A 603 -27.01 6.66 -14.45
C ALA A 603 -26.95 5.26 -15.09
N ARG A 604 -25.80 4.57 -15.00
CA ARG A 604 -25.53 3.33 -15.75
C ARG A 604 -25.26 2.11 -14.90
N ASN A 605 -24.61 2.24 -13.74
CA ASN A 605 -24.10 1.08 -12.98
C ASN A 605 -24.69 0.88 -11.58
N LEU A 606 -25.42 1.85 -11.02
CA LEU A 606 -25.89 1.77 -9.64
C LEU A 606 -26.77 0.54 -9.38
N ASN A 607 -27.72 0.27 -10.27
CA ASN A 607 -28.65 -0.85 -10.09
C ASN A 607 -27.96 -2.20 -10.34
N THR A 608 -27.23 -2.34 -11.44
CA THR A 608 -26.49 -3.56 -11.76
C THR A 608 -25.42 -3.86 -10.71
N PHE A 609 -24.74 -2.84 -10.18
CA PHE A 609 -23.81 -2.97 -9.07
C PHE A 609 -24.47 -3.42 -7.78
N ARG A 610 -25.64 -2.86 -7.42
CA ARG A 610 -26.39 -3.30 -6.24
C ARG A 610 -26.80 -4.77 -6.35
N GLU A 611 -27.32 -5.19 -7.51
CA GLU A 611 -27.69 -6.60 -7.74
C GLU A 611 -26.47 -7.53 -7.71
N ALA A 612 -25.37 -7.14 -8.33
CA ALA A 612 -24.11 -7.90 -8.27
C ALA A 612 -23.57 -7.99 -6.84
N TYR A 613 -23.64 -6.89 -6.08
CA TYR A 613 -23.22 -6.83 -4.68
C TYR A 613 -24.07 -7.78 -3.82
N MET A 614 -25.40 -7.78 -3.98
CA MET A 614 -26.30 -8.69 -3.27
C MET A 614 -26.13 -10.16 -3.69
N THR A 615 -25.87 -10.43 -4.98
CA THR A 615 -25.61 -11.78 -5.50
C THR A 615 -24.42 -12.45 -4.79
N HIS A 616 -23.45 -11.64 -4.38
CA HIS A 616 -22.17 -12.11 -3.85
C HIS A 616 -21.97 -11.86 -2.35
N THR A 617 -22.91 -11.19 -1.70
CA THR A 617 -22.83 -10.85 -0.27
C THR A 617 -23.83 -11.69 0.52
N SER A 618 -23.38 -12.28 1.64
CA SER A 618 -24.26 -13.02 2.55
C SER A 618 -25.35 -12.10 3.11
N THR A 619 -26.58 -12.61 3.24
CA THR A 619 -27.68 -11.96 3.97
C THR A 619 -27.42 -11.89 5.49
N SER A 620 -26.45 -12.66 5.97
CA SER A 620 -25.92 -12.64 7.34
C SER A 620 -24.41 -12.36 7.29
N PRO A 621 -23.98 -11.11 7.02
CA PRO A 621 -22.56 -10.77 6.93
C PRO A 621 -21.90 -10.78 8.30
N ASN A 622 -20.59 -11.07 8.33
CA ASN A 622 -19.84 -11.06 9.58
C ASN A 622 -19.52 -9.61 10.01
N TYR A 623 -20.14 -9.16 11.09
CA TYR A 623 -19.97 -7.80 11.61
C TYR A 623 -18.58 -7.53 12.20
N GLN A 624 -17.83 -8.56 12.57
CA GLN A 624 -16.51 -8.39 13.14
C GLN A 624 -15.52 -8.05 12.03
N ILE A 625 -15.74 -8.59 10.83
CA ILE A 625 -15.02 -8.17 9.62
C ILE A 625 -15.35 -6.72 9.28
N LEU A 626 -16.63 -6.33 9.27
CA LEU A 626 -17.04 -4.94 9.00
C LEU A 626 -16.45 -3.95 10.02
N ALA A 627 -16.47 -4.29 11.31
CA ALA A 627 -15.85 -3.49 12.36
C ALA A 627 -14.34 -3.36 12.14
N SER A 628 -13.66 -4.43 11.73
CA SER A 628 -12.23 -4.39 11.42
C SER A 628 -11.91 -3.51 10.21
N LEU A 629 -12.79 -3.44 9.21
CA LEU A 629 -12.64 -2.55 8.04
C LEU A 629 -12.80 -1.07 8.45
N ASP A 630 -13.77 -0.75 9.29
CA ASP A 630 -13.99 0.61 9.80
C ASP A 630 -12.80 1.08 10.65
N ILE A 631 -12.31 0.24 11.57
CA ILE A 631 -11.11 0.51 12.36
C ILE A 631 -9.86 0.62 11.47
N GLY A 632 -9.72 -0.27 10.49
CA GLY A 632 -8.60 -0.28 9.56
C GLY A 632 -8.50 1.03 8.78
N ARG A 633 -9.65 1.56 8.33
CA ARG A 633 -9.75 2.86 7.66
C ARG A 633 -9.31 4.01 8.58
N ARG A 634 -9.66 3.98 9.87
CA ARG A 634 -9.16 4.97 10.86
C ARG A 634 -7.65 4.94 10.98
N GLN A 635 -7.09 3.75 11.14
CA GLN A 635 -5.65 3.62 11.25
C GLN A 635 -4.94 4.10 9.98
N ALA A 636 -5.46 3.73 8.81
CA ALA A 636 -4.87 4.15 7.55
C ALA A 636 -4.88 5.68 7.39
N GLU A 637 -5.97 6.34 7.77
CA GLU A 637 -6.10 7.80 7.64
C GLU A 637 -5.25 8.60 8.65
N LEU A 638 -5.04 8.09 9.87
CA LEU A 638 -4.28 8.77 10.92
C LEU A 638 -2.80 8.36 10.97
N GLU A 639 -2.50 7.07 10.73
CA GLU A 639 -1.17 6.47 10.91
C GLU A 639 -0.55 5.97 9.59
N GLY A 640 -1.32 5.91 8.49
CA GLY A 640 -0.90 5.27 7.24
C GLY A 640 0.41 5.81 6.68
N TYR A 641 0.60 7.12 6.69
CA TYR A 641 1.87 7.75 6.27
C TYR A 641 3.07 7.21 7.06
N ALA A 642 2.96 7.16 8.38
CA ALA A 642 4.01 6.65 9.28
C ALA A 642 4.29 5.17 9.03
N LEU A 643 3.24 4.37 8.91
CA LEU A 643 3.32 2.91 8.79
C LEU A 643 3.93 2.49 7.44
N VAL A 644 3.54 3.15 6.35
CA VAL A 644 4.09 2.89 5.02
C VAL A 644 5.54 3.34 4.92
N GLN A 645 5.89 4.53 5.46
CA GLN A 645 7.29 4.96 5.49
C GLN A 645 8.16 3.98 6.28
N ARG A 646 7.66 3.49 7.43
CA ARG A 646 8.36 2.49 8.25
C ARG A 646 8.57 1.18 7.50
N GLN A 647 7.56 0.70 6.78
CA GLN A 647 7.65 -0.50 5.94
C GLN A 647 8.79 -0.37 4.93
N VAL A 648 8.86 0.74 4.19
CA VAL A 648 9.94 1.01 3.22
C VAL A 648 11.32 1.06 3.90
N ASP A 649 11.42 1.78 5.02
CA ASP A 649 12.69 1.93 5.74
C ASP A 649 13.23 0.58 6.26
N LEU A 650 12.34 -0.32 6.69
CA LEU A 650 12.71 -1.69 7.08
C LEU A 650 13.17 -2.52 5.88
N ALA A 651 12.47 -2.42 4.75
CA ALA A 651 12.85 -3.12 3.53
C ALA A 651 14.25 -2.70 3.06
N GLN A 652 14.52 -1.39 3.03
CA GLN A 652 15.85 -0.86 2.73
C GLN A 652 16.90 -1.35 3.73
N SER A 653 16.54 -1.45 5.01
CA SER A 653 17.46 -1.95 6.05
C SER A 653 17.90 -3.39 5.75
N ILE A 654 16.96 -4.25 5.37
CA ILE A 654 17.24 -5.65 4.99
C ILE A 654 18.11 -5.69 3.73
N ALA A 655 17.72 -4.95 2.67
CA ALA A 655 18.47 -4.92 1.42
C ALA A 655 19.92 -4.40 1.59
N ARG A 656 20.11 -3.37 2.44
CA ARG A 656 21.44 -2.85 2.79
C ARG A 656 22.25 -3.85 3.60
N ALA A 657 21.62 -4.58 4.53
CA ALA A 657 22.31 -5.61 5.31
C ALA A 657 22.81 -6.75 4.42
N VAL A 658 21.97 -7.26 3.51
CA VAL A 658 22.34 -8.31 2.54
C VAL A 658 23.49 -7.86 1.64
N SER A 659 23.43 -6.63 1.11
CA SER A 659 24.44 -6.12 0.17
C SER A 659 25.78 -5.74 0.81
N ARG A 660 25.78 -5.23 2.06
CA ARG A 660 27.01 -4.76 2.73
C ARG A 660 27.75 -5.85 3.50
N ASN A 661 27.03 -6.87 3.96
CA ASN A 661 27.66 -7.97 4.69
C ASN A 661 28.39 -8.90 3.69
N LYS A 662 29.72 -8.96 3.79
CA LYS A 662 30.58 -9.76 2.90
C LYS A 662 30.20 -11.24 2.84
N LEU A 663 29.69 -11.80 3.93
CA LEU A 663 29.25 -13.18 3.96
C LEU A 663 27.92 -13.34 3.23
N LEU A 664 26.93 -12.48 3.52
CA LEU A 664 25.62 -12.54 2.88
C LEU A 664 25.72 -12.33 1.36
N SER A 665 26.48 -11.32 0.92
CA SER A 665 26.60 -10.96 -0.50
C SER A 665 27.22 -12.05 -1.37
N LYS A 666 27.90 -13.05 -0.78
CA LYS A 666 28.39 -14.23 -1.51
C LYS A 666 27.25 -15.11 -1.97
N TYR A 667 26.22 -15.29 -1.14
CA TYR A 667 25.14 -16.26 -1.34
C TYR A 667 23.82 -15.62 -1.77
N PHE A 668 23.61 -14.37 -1.37
CA PHE A 668 22.33 -13.69 -1.47
C PHE A 668 22.45 -12.35 -2.17
N ARG A 669 21.44 -12.01 -2.98
CA ARG A 669 21.29 -10.70 -3.60
C ARG A 669 19.83 -10.30 -3.61
N ILE A 670 19.53 -9.03 -3.32
CA ILE A 670 18.18 -8.49 -3.58
C ILE A 670 18.15 -8.03 -5.03
N LEU A 671 17.22 -8.58 -5.82
CA LEU A 671 16.98 -8.11 -7.20
C LEU A 671 16.49 -6.67 -7.17
N ASN A 672 17.03 -5.85 -8.05
CA ASN A 672 16.74 -4.42 -8.14
C ASN A 672 15.88 -4.09 -9.37
N THR A 673 15.62 -2.81 -9.58
CA THR A 673 14.73 -2.34 -10.66
C THR A 673 15.23 -2.73 -12.05
N ALA A 674 16.54 -2.77 -12.29
CA ALA A 674 17.10 -3.19 -13.57
C ALA A 674 17.06 -4.71 -13.80
N ASP A 675 16.97 -5.51 -12.73
CA ASP A 675 16.79 -6.97 -12.83
C ASP A 675 15.33 -7.34 -13.16
N LEU A 676 14.36 -6.55 -12.67
CA LEU A 676 12.93 -6.86 -12.76
C LEU A 676 12.19 -6.11 -13.89
N ILE A 677 12.77 -5.03 -14.41
CA ILE A 677 12.14 -4.18 -15.41
C ILE A 677 13.15 -3.86 -16.53
N PRO A 678 12.85 -4.25 -17.79
CA PRO A 678 13.63 -3.87 -18.96
C PRO A 678 13.89 -2.36 -19.09
N GLU A 679 14.96 -1.96 -19.77
CA GLU A 679 15.40 -0.56 -19.85
C GLU A 679 14.38 0.31 -20.61
N GLU A 680 13.71 -0.23 -21.62
CA GLU A 680 12.72 0.48 -22.43
C GLU A 680 11.52 1.01 -21.62
N TYR A 681 11.22 0.41 -20.46
CA TYR A 681 10.13 0.83 -19.58
C TYR A 681 10.58 1.79 -18.45
N ARG A 682 11.87 2.16 -18.42
CA ARG A 682 12.50 2.97 -17.36
C ARG A 682 13.27 4.17 -17.91
N CYS A 683 12.54 5.23 -18.24
CA CYS A 683 13.10 6.49 -18.73
C CYS A 683 14.23 7.06 -17.85
N THR A 684 14.12 6.94 -16.52
CA THR A 684 15.14 7.43 -15.57
C THR A 684 16.39 6.54 -15.51
N ARG A 685 16.31 5.30 -16.00
CA ARG A 685 17.37 4.27 -16.00
C ARG A 685 17.98 3.93 -14.64
N THR A 686 17.41 4.41 -13.55
CA THR A 686 17.94 4.18 -12.20
C THR A 686 17.69 2.73 -11.76
N ALA A 687 18.74 2.06 -11.29
CA ALA A 687 18.65 0.66 -10.86
C ALA A 687 18.10 0.49 -9.43
N ASN A 688 18.30 1.48 -8.54
CA ASN A 688 17.77 1.42 -7.17
C ASN A 688 17.34 2.81 -6.66
N PRO A 689 16.20 3.35 -7.15
CA PRO A 689 15.78 4.73 -6.88
C PRO A 689 15.69 5.05 -5.38
N VAL A 690 15.17 4.13 -4.59
CA VAL A 690 14.97 4.28 -3.14
C VAL A 690 16.29 4.37 -2.38
N ARG A 691 17.33 3.65 -2.82
CA ARG A 691 18.67 3.72 -2.23
C ARG A 691 19.36 5.02 -2.58
N ASP A 692 19.13 5.53 -3.78
CA ASP A 692 19.81 6.69 -4.34
C ASP A 692 19.20 8.02 -3.82
N GLY A 693 17.97 8.00 -3.29
CA GLY A 693 17.43 9.06 -2.44
C GLY A 693 15.94 9.33 -2.68
N LEU A 694 15.29 10.08 -1.77
CA LEU A 694 13.86 10.39 -1.86
C LEU A 694 13.48 11.11 -3.18
N ALA A 695 14.30 12.06 -3.63
CA ALA A 695 14.08 12.78 -4.89
C ALA A 695 14.12 11.83 -6.11
N VAL A 696 15.13 10.97 -6.19
CA VAL A 696 15.30 10.00 -7.28
C VAL A 696 14.17 8.97 -7.27
N TRP A 697 13.77 8.52 -6.08
CA TRP A 697 12.62 7.63 -5.91
C TRP A 697 11.33 8.26 -6.43
N ASP A 698 11.06 9.51 -6.08
CA ASP A 698 9.86 10.21 -6.55
C ASP A 698 9.89 10.48 -8.06
N GLU A 699 11.03 10.88 -8.61
CA GLU A 699 11.21 11.13 -10.05
C GLU A 699 10.96 9.87 -10.87
N SER A 700 11.55 8.72 -10.49
CA SER A 700 11.34 7.46 -11.19
C SER A 700 9.86 7.06 -11.16
N TRP A 701 9.18 7.30 -10.04
CA TRP A 701 7.74 7.08 -9.88
C TRP A 701 6.87 8.14 -10.58
N GLN A 702 7.42 9.20 -11.15
CA GLN A 702 6.66 10.13 -12.01
C GLN A 702 6.87 9.86 -13.50
N GLN A 703 8.06 9.41 -13.89
CA GLN A 703 8.47 9.35 -15.29
C GLN A 703 8.43 7.93 -15.88
N ASP A 704 8.79 6.90 -15.11
CA ASP A 704 8.92 5.55 -15.64
C ASP A 704 7.56 4.90 -15.90
N GLU A 705 7.46 4.07 -16.94
CA GLU A 705 6.24 3.32 -17.24
C GLU A 705 5.91 2.33 -16.12
N LEU A 706 6.96 1.65 -15.64
CA LEU A 706 6.89 0.64 -14.61
C LEU A 706 7.92 0.92 -13.51
N VAL A 707 7.55 0.66 -12.26
CA VAL A 707 8.44 0.79 -11.09
C VAL A 707 8.33 -0.42 -10.17
N VAL A 708 9.31 -0.61 -9.28
CA VAL A 708 9.30 -1.71 -8.29
C VAL A 708 8.95 -1.17 -6.92
N ASP A 709 8.04 -1.84 -6.21
CA ASP A 709 7.71 -1.60 -4.80
C ASP A 709 8.90 -1.93 -3.90
N PRO A 710 9.49 -0.93 -3.20
CA PRO A 710 10.59 -1.14 -2.27
C PRO A 710 10.34 -2.20 -1.20
N SER A 711 9.08 -2.45 -0.85
CA SER A 711 8.71 -3.36 0.23
C SER A 711 8.66 -4.84 -0.19
N ARG A 712 8.83 -5.11 -1.50
CA ARG A 712 8.87 -6.44 -2.13
C ARG A 712 10.33 -6.79 -2.44
N LEU A 713 10.93 -7.55 -1.53
CA LEU A 713 12.34 -7.92 -1.59
C LEU A 713 12.49 -9.31 -2.21
N THR A 714 12.72 -9.37 -3.52
CA THR A 714 13.03 -10.62 -4.21
C THR A 714 14.49 -11.01 -3.94
N LEU A 715 14.68 -11.95 -3.03
CA LEU A 715 15.98 -12.50 -2.63
C LEU A 715 16.41 -13.58 -3.64
N ASP A 716 17.38 -13.27 -4.49
CA ASP A 716 18.08 -14.23 -5.34
C ASP A 716 18.97 -15.13 -4.46
N ILE A 717 18.72 -16.42 -4.56
CA ILE A 717 19.40 -17.50 -3.83
C ILE A 717 20.18 -18.42 -4.77
N SER A 718 20.29 -18.10 -6.06
CA SER A 718 20.93 -18.96 -7.08
C SER A 718 22.34 -19.43 -6.70
N ARG A 719 23.08 -18.59 -5.96
CA ARG A 719 24.45 -18.86 -5.50
C ARG A 719 24.55 -19.81 -4.30
N THR A 720 23.42 -20.19 -3.71
CA THR A 720 23.38 -21.17 -2.61
C THR A 720 23.47 -22.61 -3.12
N GLY A 721 23.13 -22.85 -4.39
CA GLY A 721 22.95 -24.20 -4.93
C GLY A 721 21.68 -24.91 -4.43
N VAL A 722 20.83 -24.23 -3.68
CA VAL A 722 19.55 -24.75 -3.14
C VAL A 722 18.40 -24.18 -3.96
N ASP A 723 17.44 -25.01 -4.34
CA ASP A 723 16.21 -24.56 -5.01
C ASP A 723 15.29 -23.80 -4.04
N GLY A 724 14.42 -22.95 -4.57
CA GLY A 724 13.56 -22.10 -3.74
C GLY A 724 12.55 -22.86 -2.87
N ASP A 725 12.05 -24.02 -3.28
CA ASP A 725 11.11 -24.81 -2.47
C ASP A 725 11.83 -25.36 -1.22
N THR A 726 12.99 -25.99 -1.44
CA THR A 726 13.86 -26.47 -0.36
C THR A 726 14.31 -25.33 0.54
N PHE A 727 14.70 -24.18 -0.01
CA PHE A 727 15.12 -23.02 0.78
C PHE A 727 13.98 -22.50 1.68
N LYS A 728 12.76 -22.40 1.15
CA LYS A 728 11.58 -21.98 1.91
C LYS A 728 11.25 -22.97 3.03
N HIS A 729 11.12 -24.25 2.72
CA HIS A 729 10.64 -25.23 3.69
C HIS A 729 11.71 -25.56 4.72
N THR A 730 12.89 -26.01 4.26
CA THR A 730 13.94 -26.51 5.14
C THR A 730 14.68 -25.39 5.88
N TYR A 731 15.08 -24.33 5.18
CA TYR A 731 15.92 -23.30 5.78
C TYR A 731 15.10 -22.22 6.50
N LEU A 732 14.00 -21.75 5.92
CA LEU A 732 13.22 -20.65 6.51
C LEU A 732 12.09 -21.13 7.45
N MET A 733 11.12 -21.90 6.94
CA MET A 733 9.91 -22.25 7.69
C MET A 733 10.19 -23.24 8.82
N ASP A 734 10.73 -24.42 8.50
CA ASP A 734 10.93 -25.48 9.48
C ASP A 734 12.18 -25.22 10.32
N GLY A 735 13.24 -24.69 9.70
CA GLY A 735 14.50 -24.37 10.38
C GLY A 735 14.43 -23.17 11.31
N HIS A 736 13.70 -22.11 10.92
CA HIS A 736 13.73 -20.82 11.60
C HIS A 736 12.37 -20.14 11.81
N SER A 737 11.25 -20.82 11.50
CA SER A 737 9.89 -20.27 11.67
C SER A 737 9.63 -18.97 10.89
N ILE A 738 10.34 -18.75 9.78
CA ILE A 738 10.13 -17.62 8.87
C ILE A 738 9.21 -18.05 7.73
N GLN A 739 8.00 -17.48 7.71
CA GLN A 739 7.03 -17.72 6.65
C GLN A 739 7.26 -16.81 5.46
N VAL A 740 7.25 -17.39 4.26
CA VAL A 740 7.37 -16.67 2.98
C VAL A 740 6.25 -17.09 2.04
N ASN A 741 5.72 -16.11 1.29
CA ASN A 741 4.52 -16.33 0.47
C ASN A 741 4.82 -17.00 -0.88
N LYS A 742 5.94 -16.61 -1.52
CA LYS A 742 6.28 -17.05 -2.88
C LYS A 742 7.76 -17.37 -2.99
N THR A 743 8.03 -18.41 -3.76
CA THR A 743 9.36 -18.81 -4.22
C THR A 743 9.32 -19.01 -5.73
N SER A 744 10.46 -18.78 -6.37
CA SER A 744 10.76 -19.32 -7.70
C SER A 744 11.83 -20.39 -7.55
N ARG A 745 12.36 -20.92 -8.66
CA ARG A 745 13.44 -21.91 -8.61
C ARG A 745 14.72 -21.35 -7.98
N SER A 746 14.97 -20.05 -8.18
CA SER A 746 16.22 -19.37 -7.81
C SER A 746 16.02 -18.17 -6.89
N SER A 747 14.80 -17.92 -6.42
CA SER A 747 14.53 -16.77 -5.55
C SER A 747 13.44 -17.03 -4.51
N VAL A 748 13.43 -16.20 -3.47
CA VAL A 748 12.38 -16.12 -2.45
C VAL A 748 11.88 -14.69 -2.32
N LEU A 749 10.57 -14.48 -2.33
CA LEU A 749 10.00 -13.16 -2.10
C LEU A 749 9.79 -12.91 -0.60
N LEU A 750 10.51 -11.93 -0.09
CA LEU A 750 10.37 -11.40 1.26
C LEU A 750 9.55 -10.12 1.21
N MET A 751 8.58 -9.97 2.12
CA MET A 751 7.71 -8.81 2.15
C MET A 751 7.78 -8.13 3.51
N THR A 752 7.98 -6.82 3.50
CA THR A 752 7.68 -5.98 4.66
C THR A 752 6.27 -5.43 4.53
N ASN A 753 5.56 -5.27 5.64
CA ASN A 753 4.21 -4.72 5.71
C ASN A 753 4.10 -3.74 6.89
N ILE A 754 2.96 -3.06 7.01
CA ILE A 754 2.70 -2.08 8.09
C ILE A 754 2.80 -2.67 9.51
N GLY A 755 2.68 -3.99 9.67
CA GLY A 755 2.85 -4.72 10.93
C GLY A 755 4.27 -5.25 11.17
N THR A 756 5.19 -5.10 10.21
CA THR A 756 6.56 -5.62 10.33
C THR A 756 7.34 -4.82 11.36
N THR A 757 7.97 -5.51 12.29
CA THR A 757 8.75 -4.88 13.38
C THR A 757 10.24 -4.87 13.06
N ARG A 758 10.99 -3.99 13.75
CA ARG A 758 12.45 -3.98 13.69
C ARG A 758 13.06 -5.31 14.13
N SER A 759 12.51 -5.92 15.17
CA SER A 759 12.97 -7.20 15.69
C SER A 759 12.79 -8.32 14.67
N ALA A 760 11.67 -8.34 13.92
CA ALA A 760 11.46 -9.31 12.84
C ALA A 760 12.48 -9.12 11.70
N ALA A 761 12.76 -7.87 11.30
CA ALA A 761 13.78 -7.59 10.29
C ALA A 761 15.20 -8.00 10.76
N ALA A 762 15.55 -7.73 12.02
CA ALA A 762 16.82 -8.13 12.60
C ALA A 762 16.95 -9.67 12.67
N HIS A 763 15.89 -10.35 13.10
CA HIS A 763 15.84 -11.81 13.17
C HIS A 763 16.03 -12.44 11.78
N LEU A 764 15.38 -11.90 10.74
CA LEU A 764 15.59 -12.34 9.36
C LEU A 764 17.05 -12.20 8.92
N ILE A 765 17.69 -11.04 9.20
CA ILE A 765 19.10 -10.82 8.86
C ILE A 765 20.00 -11.83 9.60
N GLU A 766 19.77 -12.03 10.90
CA GLU A 766 20.48 -13.01 11.72
C GLU A 766 20.35 -14.43 11.14
N VAL A 767 19.13 -14.83 10.75
CA VAL A 767 18.87 -16.14 10.13
C VAL A 767 19.61 -16.28 8.80
N LEU A 768 19.59 -15.27 7.93
CA LEU A 768 20.34 -15.30 6.67
C LEU A 768 21.85 -15.45 6.94
N VAL A 769 22.39 -14.83 7.99
CA VAL A 769 23.80 -15.00 8.39
C VAL A 769 24.05 -16.44 8.82
N LYS A 770 23.22 -17.03 9.69
CA LYS A 770 23.34 -18.43 10.13
C LYS A 770 23.31 -19.41 8.96
N ILE A 771 22.42 -19.17 8.00
CA ILE A 771 22.33 -19.98 6.77
C ILE A 771 23.64 -19.88 5.98
N ALA A 772 24.13 -18.67 5.73
CA ALA A 772 25.38 -18.47 4.99
C ALA A 772 26.61 -19.07 5.70
N GLU A 773 26.68 -19.01 7.04
CA GLU A 773 27.72 -19.69 7.83
C GLU A 773 27.61 -21.22 7.75
N GLY A 774 26.39 -21.75 7.69
CA GLY A 774 26.13 -23.17 7.42
C GLY A 774 26.68 -23.59 6.06
N LEU A 775 26.39 -22.83 5.02
CA LEU A 775 26.86 -23.08 3.65
C LEU A 775 28.39 -22.98 3.54
N GLU A 776 29.03 -22.00 4.18
CA GLU A 776 30.50 -21.90 4.24
C GLU A 776 31.13 -23.12 4.91
N ARG A 777 30.54 -23.61 6.00
CA ARG A 777 31.05 -24.81 6.70
C ARG A 777 30.92 -26.05 5.83
N GLN A 778 29.78 -26.23 5.15
CA GLN A 778 29.57 -27.36 4.23
C GLN A 778 30.56 -27.30 3.06
N SER A 779 30.73 -26.14 2.42
CA SER A 779 31.69 -25.99 1.31
C SER A 779 33.13 -26.31 1.72
N ARG A 780 33.54 -25.98 2.95
CA ARG A 780 34.87 -26.35 3.49
C ARG A 780 35.03 -27.86 3.72
N ILE A 781 33.98 -28.54 4.17
CA ILE A 781 34.00 -29.99 4.45
C ILE A 781 34.00 -30.78 3.14
N ASP A 782 33.15 -30.39 2.18
CA ASP A 782 32.94 -31.16 0.95
C ASP A 782 34.07 -30.97 -0.08
N GLY A 783 35.00 -30.05 0.15
CA GLY A 783 36.11 -29.71 -0.77
C GLY A 783 35.64 -29.14 -2.12
N ARG A 784 34.32 -29.01 -2.32
CA ARG A 784 33.71 -28.35 -3.47
C ARG A 784 33.78 -26.85 -3.20
N VAL A 785 34.62 -26.17 -3.97
CA VAL A 785 34.36 -24.77 -4.31
C VAL A 785 32.95 -24.79 -4.88
N LEU A 786 31.96 -24.27 -4.15
CA LEU A 786 30.64 -23.99 -4.70
C LEU A 786 30.95 -23.09 -5.89
N ALA A 787 30.94 -23.65 -7.10
CA ALA A 787 31.19 -22.88 -8.29
C ALA A 787 30.23 -21.70 -8.22
N MET A 788 30.74 -20.47 -8.33
CA MET A 788 29.91 -19.28 -8.51
C MET A 788 29.16 -19.30 -9.87
N GLY A 789 28.85 -20.49 -10.38
CA GLY A 789 28.22 -20.74 -11.65
C GLY A 789 26.78 -21.14 -11.38
N THR A 790 25.88 -20.36 -11.99
CA THR A 790 24.73 -20.86 -12.74
C THR A 790 24.33 -22.28 -12.41
N VAL A 791 23.17 -22.44 -11.78
CA VAL A 791 22.47 -23.73 -11.74
C VAL A 791 22.37 -24.22 -13.19
N GLU A 792 23.31 -25.06 -13.62
CA GLU A 792 23.21 -25.89 -14.83
C GLU A 792 22.19 -27.00 -14.52
N GLY A 793 20.93 -26.59 -14.36
CA GLY A 793 19.79 -27.46 -14.54
C GLY A 793 19.42 -27.53 -16.03
N PRO A 794 18.56 -28.48 -16.43
CA PRO A 794 18.11 -28.59 -17.83
C PRO A 794 17.66 -27.20 -18.29
N GLY A 795 18.24 -26.74 -19.42
CA GLY A 795 18.32 -25.33 -19.80
C GLY A 795 17.07 -24.52 -19.50
N GLN A 796 17.24 -23.29 -19.00
CA GLN A 796 16.17 -22.35 -18.64
C GLN A 796 14.97 -22.50 -19.58
N ILE A 797 13.95 -23.25 -19.16
CA ILE A 797 12.74 -23.42 -19.96
C ILE A 797 11.99 -22.10 -19.82
N PRO A 798 11.77 -21.36 -20.92
CA PRO A 798 11.03 -20.12 -20.86
C PRO A 798 9.65 -20.39 -20.28
N LEU A 799 9.11 -19.42 -19.55
CA LEU A 799 7.74 -19.54 -19.09
C LEU A 799 6.81 -19.50 -20.32
N PRO A 800 5.79 -20.36 -20.40
CA PRO A 800 4.97 -20.48 -21.60
C PRO A 800 3.93 -19.37 -21.68
N ASP A 801 3.75 -18.81 -22.88
CA ASP A 801 2.65 -17.88 -23.16
C ASP A 801 1.28 -18.57 -23.15
N PHE A 802 0.22 -17.78 -22.97
CA PHE A 802 -1.13 -18.34 -23.10
C PHE A 802 -1.37 -18.77 -24.54
N SER A 803 -1.86 -20.00 -24.70
CA SER A 803 -2.21 -20.50 -26.01
C SER A 803 -3.54 -19.93 -26.49
N SER A 804 -3.78 -20.05 -27.80
CA SER A 804 -5.07 -19.69 -28.40
C SER A 804 -6.20 -20.57 -27.86
N PHE A 805 -7.40 -20.00 -27.76
CA PHE A 805 -8.61 -20.79 -27.59
C PHE A 805 -8.85 -21.69 -28.81
N ALA A 806 -9.38 -22.88 -28.57
CA ALA A 806 -9.81 -23.75 -29.66
C ALA A 806 -10.93 -23.06 -30.47
N PRO A 807 -11.04 -23.30 -31.79
CA PRO A 807 -12.04 -22.63 -32.65
C PRO A 807 -13.47 -22.74 -32.13
N GLN A 808 -13.82 -23.86 -31.48
CA GLN A 808 -15.11 -24.09 -30.84
C GLN A 808 -15.44 -23.06 -29.76
N PHE A 809 -14.42 -22.48 -29.14
CA PHE A 809 -14.54 -21.52 -28.04
C PHE A 809 -13.99 -20.15 -28.42
N ALA A 810 -13.82 -19.85 -29.72
CA ALA A 810 -13.34 -18.55 -30.16
C ALA A 810 -14.42 -17.47 -29.94
N GLY A 811 -14.06 -16.38 -29.25
CA GLY A 811 -14.92 -15.22 -29.01
C GLY A 811 -14.78 -14.10 -30.05
N GLY A 812 -13.88 -14.27 -31.03
CA GLY A 812 -13.47 -13.24 -32.00
C GLY A 812 -12.28 -12.41 -31.50
N GLY A 813 -11.46 -11.91 -32.42
CA GLY A 813 -10.29 -11.07 -32.13
C GLY A 813 -9.28 -11.60 -31.12
N GLY A 814 -9.02 -12.91 -31.20
CA GLY A 814 -8.12 -13.62 -30.28
C GLY A 814 -8.70 -13.87 -28.88
N SER A 815 -9.92 -13.41 -28.60
CA SER A 815 -10.61 -13.70 -27.34
C SER A 815 -11.26 -15.08 -27.32
N GLY A 816 -11.60 -15.59 -26.13
CA GLY A 816 -12.23 -16.89 -25.96
C GLY A 816 -13.45 -16.91 -25.05
N ASN A 817 -14.44 -17.73 -25.42
CA ASN A 817 -15.63 -18.03 -24.63
C ASN A 817 -15.32 -19.13 -23.61
N MET A 818 -14.69 -18.73 -22.50
CA MET A 818 -14.34 -19.65 -21.42
C MET A 818 -15.57 -20.25 -20.74
N ARG A 819 -16.69 -19.53 -20.70
CA ARG A 819 -17.94 -20.01 -20.08
C ARG A 819 -18.46 -21.26 -20.79
N ALA A 820 -18.52 -21.22 -22.12
CA ALA A 820 -18.96 -22.37 -22.91
C ALA A 820 -18.09 -23.60 -22.66
N ALA A 821 -16.76 -23.44 -22.68
CA ALA A 821 -15.84 -24.52 -22.33
C ALA A 821 -16.07 -25.03 -20.90
N TYR A 822 -16.17 -24.13 -19.92
CA TYR A 822 -16.36 -24.51 -18.52
C TYR A 822 -17.62 -25.37 -18.31
N TYR A 823 -18.76 -24.98 -18.89
CA TYR A 823 -20.01 -25.73 -18.73
C TYR A 823 -20.12 -26.97 -19.64
N LEU A 824 -19.37 -27.04 -20.74
CA LEU A 824 -19.30 -28.28 -21.55
C LEU A 824 -18.80 -29.45 -20.71
N THR A 825 -17.94 -29.21 -19.71
CA THR A 825 -17.45 -30.26 -18.80
C THR A 825 -18.54 -30.97 -18.00
N TYR A 826 -19.76 -30.40 -17.92
CA TYR A 826 -20.87 -30.98 -17.16
C TYR A 826 -21.65 -32.04 -17.96
N GLN A 827 -21.38 -32.16 -19.26
CA GLN A 827 -21.99 -33.17 -20.12
C GLN A 827 -21.24 -34.51 -20.00
N ASP A 828 -21.97 -35.62 -20.10
CA ASP A 828 -21.41 -36.97 -19.93
C ASP A 828 -21.28 -37.74 -21.26
N PRO A 829 -20.09 -38.24 -21.65
CA PRO A 829 -18.75 -37.87 -21.19
C PRO A 829 -18.11 -36.82 -22.13
N ALA A 830 -18.04 -35.57 -21.67
CA ALA A 830 -17.38 -34.50 -22.42
C ALA A 830 -15.85 -34.50 -22.30
N THR A 831 -15.33 -35.09 -21.22
CA THR A 831 -13.90 -35.02 -20.85
C THR A 831 -13.27 -36.39 -20.64
N GLN A 832 -11.96 -36.45 -20.73
CA GLN A 832 -11.12 -37.61 -20.40
C GLN A 832 -9.84 -37.12 -19.69
N PHE A 833 -9.17 -38.02 -18.99
CA PHE A 833 -7.85 -37.73 -18.42
C PHE A 833 -6.74 -38.29 -19.32
N LEU A 834 -5.66 -37.53 -19.47
CA LEU A 834 -4.45 -37.95 -20.20
C LEU A 834 -3.19 -37.59 -19.41
N SER A 835 -2.21 -38.49 -19.41
CA SER A 835 -0.88 -38.21 -18.85
C SER A 835 -0.09 -37.22 -19.73
N SER A 836 0.94 -36.59 -19.16
CA SER A 836 1.85 -35.69 -19.92
C SER A 836 2.41 -36.38 -21.18
N ALA A 837 2.83 -37.65 -21.06
CA ALA A 837 3.33 -38.43 -22.19
C ALA A 837 2.28 -38.62 -23.29
N GLN A 838 1.04 -38.96 -22.94
CA GLN A 838 -0.06 -39.15 -23.90
C GLN A 838 -0.41 -37.83 -24.60
N ILE A 839 -0.40 -36.71 -23.88
CA ILE A 839 -0.67 -35.39 -24.48
C ILE A 839 0.44 -35.04 -25.48
N LYS A 840 1.71 -35.23 -25.11
CA LYS A 840 2.86 -34.97 -25.99
C LYS A 840 2.83 -35.83 -27.24
N GLU A 841 2.49 -37.11 -27.13
CA GLU A 841 2.33 -38.02 -28.27
C GLU A 841 1.22 -37.52 -29.22
N ARG A 842 0.05 -37.16 -28.68
CA ARG A 842 -1.07 -36.64 -29.49
C ARG A 842 -0.70 -35.33 -30.20
N ILE A 843 -0.05 -34.39 -29.50
CA ILE A 843 0.44 -33.14 -30.10
C ILE A 843 1.47 -33.46 -31.20
N GLY A 844 2.41 -34.38 -30.96
CA GLY A 844 3.40 -34.82 -31.93
C GLY A 844 2.80 -35.47 -33.18
N ALA A 845 1.64 -36.14 -33.04
CA ALA A 845 0.85 -36.68 -34.14
C ALA A 845 -0.03 -35.64 -34.85
N GLY A 846 0.10 -34.34 -34.53
CA GLY A 846 -0.69 -33.26 -35.12
C GLY A 846 -2.12 -33.16 -34.58
N GLN A 847 -2.45 -33.86 -33.50
CA GLN A 847 -3.77 -33.78 -32.88
C GLN A 847 -3.85 -32.59 -31.91
N ARG A 848 -4.99 -31.89 -31.94
CA ARG A 848 -5.28 -30.81 -31.01
C ARG A 848 -5.80 -31.38 -29.70
N VAL A 849 -5.17 -31.01 -28.59
CA VAL A 849 -5.63 -31.30 -27.24
C VAL A 849 -6.13 -30.00 -26.62
N VAL A 850 -7.31 -30.01 -25.99
CA VAL A 850 -7.95 -28.82 -25.42
C VAL A 850 -8.18 -29.01 -23.93
N SER A 851 -7.67 -28.09 -23.11
CA SER A 851 -7.83 -28.13 -21.66
C SER A 851 -9.30 -27.99 -21.27
N ALA A 852 -9.79 -28.85 -20.38
CA ALA A 852 -11.14 -28.78 -19.85
C ALA A 852 -11.24 -27.94 -18.56
N VAL A 853 -10.11 -27.77 -17.86
CA VAL A 853 -10.06 -27.14 -16.54
C VAL A 853 -8.98 -26.05 -16.49
N PHE A 854 -9.02 -25.26 -15.42
CA PHE A 854 -7.89 -24.39 -15.05
C PHE A 854 -6.73 -25.26 -14.60
N VAL A 855 -5.55 -25.09 -15.22
CA VAL A 855 -4.29 -25.69 -14.74
C VAL A 855 -3.47 -24.58 -14.11
N THR A 856 -3.28 -24.64 -12.79
CA THR A 856 -2.69 -23.55 -12.00
C THR A 856 -1.63 -24.09 -11.05
N PRO A 857 -0.33 -23.95 -11.37
CA PRO A 857 0.75 -24.29 -10.45
C PRO A 857 0.88 -23.26 -9.32
N TYR A 858 1.15 -23.74 -8.09
CA TYR A 858 1.33 -22.92 -6.90
C TYR A 858 2.68 -23.20 -6.22
N PRO A 859 3.58 -22.22 -6.06
CA PRO A 859 3.52 -20.85 -6.55
C PRO A 859 3.72 -20.77 -8.08
N PRO A 860 3.36 -19.64 -8.72
CA PRO A 860 2.82 -18.39 -8.16
C PRO A 860 1.28 -18.33 -8.05
N GLY A 861 0.54 -19.29 -8.60
CA GLY A 861 -0.92 -19.35 -8.41
C GLY A 861 -1.78 -18.63 -9.45
N PHE A 862 -1.24 -18.40 -10.65
CA PHE A 862 -2.00 -18.01 -11.84
C PHE A 862 -2.03 -19.17 -12.85
N PRO A 863 -3.10 -19.29 -13.66
CA PRO A 863 -3.24 -20.42 -14.57
C PRO A 863 -2.24 -20.34 -15.73
N VAL A 864 -1.71 -21.51 -16.12
CA VAL A 864 -0.98 -21.69 -17.38
C VAL A 864 -1.90 -22.16 -18.51
N LEU A 865 -3.04 -22.75 -18.15
CA LEU A 865 -4.12 -23.12 -19.06
C LEU A 865 -5.45 -22.75 -18.41
N VAL A 866 -6.37 -22.25 -19.23
CA VAL A 866 -7.78 -22.08 -18.86
C VAL A 866 -8.68 -23.02 -19.69
N PRO A 867 -9.92 -23.30 -19.25
CA PRO A 867 -10.85 -24.11 -20.02
C PRO A 867 -11.03 -23.58 -21.45
N GLY A 868 -10.91 -24.47 -22.44
CA GLY A 868 -11.07 -24.15 -23.86
C GLY A 868 -9.79 -23.76 -24.59
N GLN A 869 -8.66 -23.61 -23.89
CA GLN A 869 -7.36 -23.36 -24.52
C GLN A 869 -6.71 -24.63 -25.08
N VAL A 870 -5.93 -24.46 -26.15
CA VAL A 870 -5.17 -25.54 -26.77
C VAL A 870 -3.91 -25.84 -25.95
N VAL A 871 -3.68 -27.09 -25.60
CA VAL A 871 -2.44 -27.50 -24.92
C VAL A 871 -1.30 -27.54 -25.93
N THR A 872 -0.18 -26.88 -25.64
CA THR A 872 1.00 -26.83 -26.52
C THR A 872 2.15 -27.67 -25.96
N MET A 873 3.09 -28.04 -26.84
CA MET A 873 4.30 -28.76 -26.44
C MET A 873 5.16 -27.94 -25.45
N GLU A 874 5.19 -26.63 -25.61
CA GLU A 874 5.91 -25.71 -24.72
C GLU A 874 5.33 -25.72 -23.30
N ILE A 875 4.00 -25.60 -23.16
CA ILE A 875 3.32 -25.69 -21.86
C ILE A 875 3.63 -27.03 -21.20
N MET A 876 3.60 -28.14 -21.94
CA MET A 876 3.92 -29.47 -21.37
C MET A 876 5.39 -29.65 -21.01
N ARG A 877 6.33 -28.99 -21.69
CA ARG A 877 7.74 -28.97 -21.29
C ARG A 877 7.94 -28.16 -20.01
N TYR A 878 7.27 -27.02 -19.89
CA TYR A 878 7.29 -26.22 -18.68
C TYR A 878 6.70 -26.98 -17.49
N MET A 879 5.53 -27.58 -17.64
CA MET A 879 4.87 -28.32 -16.57
C MET A 879 5.70 -29.52 -16.06
N ASP A 880 6.45 -30.18 -16.93
CA ASP A 880 7.28 -31.33 -16.56
C ASP A 880 8.52 -30.96 -15.74
N VAL A 881 8.97 -29.69 -15.80
CA VAL A 881 10.13 -29.20 -15.02
C VAL A 881 9.72 -28.37 -13.80
N LEU A 882 8.42 -28.25 -13.54
CA LEU A 882 7.93 -27.55 -12.36
C LEU A 882 8.22 -28.37 -11.11
N ASP A 883 9.03 -27.79 -10.23
CA ASP A 883 9.38 -28.39 -8.95
C ASP A 883 8.26 -28.22 -7.88
N THR A 884 7.06 -27.74 -8.26
CA THR A 884 5.93 -27.57 -7.32
C THR A 884 5.12 -28.85 -7.13
N ARG A 885 4.74 -29.09 -5.87
CA ARG A 885 3.84 -30.18 -5.45
C ARG A 885 2.37 -29.86 -5.62
N GLU A 886 1.99 -28.58 -5.70
CA GLU A 886 0.59 -28.15 -5.74
C GLU A 886 0.24 -27.59 -7.13
N ILE A 887 -0.45 -28.40 -7.94
CA ILE A 887 -0.96 -27.99 -9.25
C ILE A 887 -2.47 -28.23 -9.26
N HIS A 888 -3.25 -27.14 -9.21
CA HIS A 888 -4.71 -27.25 -9.33
C HIS A 888 -5.06 -27.61 -10.78
N GLY A 889 -5.97 -28.57 -10.97
CA GLY A 889 -6.37 -29.06 -12.30
C GLY A 889 -5.51 -30.19 -12.87
N TYR A 890 -4.53 -30.69 -12.10
CA TYR A 890 -3.74 -31.87 -12.40
C TYR A 890 -4.01 -32.97 -11.36
N HIS A 891 -4.27 -34.20 -11.81
CA HIS A 891 -4.41 -35.36 -10.93
C HIS A 891 -3.14 -36.22 -11.02
N PRO A 892 -2.45 -36.52 -9.91
CA PRO A 892 -1.21 -37.30 -9.95
C PRO A 892 -1.33 -38.65 -10.66
N ASP A 893 -2.43 -39.38 -10.40
CA ASP A 893 -2.62 -40.72 -10.99
C ASP A 893 -3.26 -40.73 -12.39
N LEU A 894 -4.02 -39.70 -12.75
CA LEU A 894 -4.83 -39.67 -13.99
C LEU A 894 -4.26 -38.71 -15.04
N GLY A 895 -3.53 -37.68 -14.62
CA GLY A 895 -2.99 -36.63 -15.46
C GLY A 895 -3.91 -35.41 -15.59
N TYR A 896 -3.95 -34.82 -16.78
CA TYR A 896 -4.70 -33.59 -17.08
C TYR A 896 -6.09 -33.92 -17.62
N GLN A 897 -7.10 -33.17 -17.18
CA GLN A 897 -8.45 -33.26 -17.72
C GLN A 897 -8.59 -32.45 -19.02
N VAL A 898 -8.93 -33.14 -20.11
CA VAL A 898 -9.02 -32.56 -21.46
C VAL A 898 -10.35 -32.95 -22.13
N PHE A 899 -10.79 -32.19 -23.12
CA PHE A 899 -11.99 -32.55 -23.88
C PHE A 899 -11.78 -33.76 -24.78
N THR A 900 -12.86 -34.53 -25.00
CA THR A 900 -12.87 -35.57 -26.02
C THR A 900 -13.11 -34.95 -27.41
N ASN A 901 -12.53 -35.56 -28.45
CA ASN A 901 -12.79 -35.14 -29.85
C ASN A 901 -14.26 -35.30 -30.26
N ARG A 902 -15.00 -36.16 -29.55
CA ARG A 902 -16.45 -36.31 -29.76
C ARG A 902 -17.18 -35.07 -29.26
N ALA A 903 -16.97 -34.69 -28.00
CA ALA A 903 -17.63 -33.54 -27.38
C ALA A 903 -17.33 -32.22 -28.11
N LEU A 904 -16.08 -32.01 -28.54
CA LEU A 904 -15.72 -30.83 -29.33
C LEU A 904 -16.40 -30.77 -30.71
N ARG A 905 -16.72 -31.93 -31.31
CA ARG A 905 -17.44 -31.99 -32.59
C ARG A 905 -18.94 -31.79 -32.41
N GLU A 906 -19.53 -32.41 -31.40
CA GLU A 906 -20.94 -32.24 -31.05
C GLU A 906 -21.23 -30.78 -30.68
N PHE A 907 -20.39 -30.16 -29.83
CA PHE A 907 -20.54 -28.74 -29.48
C PHE A 907 -20.46 -27.84 -30.72
N ALA A 908 -19.52 -28.09 -31.63
CA ALA A 908 -19.36 -27.30 -32.86
C ALA A 908 -20.50 -27.49 -33.88
N ALA A 909 -21.32 -28.53 -33.74
CA ALA A 909 -22.51 -28.73 -34.57
C ALA A 909 -23.74 -28.00 -34.00
N ASP A 910 -23.75 -27.78 -32.68
CA ASP A 910 -24.83 -27.11 -31.95
C ASP A 910 -24.63 -25.57 -31.82
N SER A 911 -23.41 -25.09 -32.08
CA SER A 911 -23.01 -23.66 -32.02
C SER A 911 -22.82 -23.05 -33.40
#